data_AF-A0A124BYQ3-F1
#
_entry.id   AF-A0A124BYQ3-F1
#
_cell.length_a   1.000
_cell.length_b   1.000
_cell.length_c   1.000
_cell.angle_alpha   90.00
_cell.angle_beta   90.00
_cell.angle_gamma   90.00
#
_symmetry.space_group_name_H-M   'P 1'
#
loop_
_entity.id
_entity.type
_entity.pdbx_description
1 polymer ?
#
loop_
_entity_poly.entity_id
_entity_poly.type
_entity_poly.pdbx_seq_one_letter_code
_entity_poly.pdbx_strand_id
1 'polypeptide(L)'
;MDEEDGHCKETEVTVQSTSPVDSADYDPFDPQTRSTTYKWITVVLVAGLSTMVCARESQLSTIIAAPVSPSILSHFHSDNALYRTLIVSIWELGEIIAPLLWGPLSELYGRQWPLNIANLFFVAFLAGTAASTSIQMLIAFRFLSGAATAASAIGPGIVSDLFPEENRGRAMSIMSLTGALGPVVGPIIGSYLGEKAGWRWAFWLPTIATGTLSLLILVVYRETYSVTLQKRKAKQQGLEGGTESPEDTEKTASHVFFKTILRPLRLLIRSPMLILVTLYLSVVYGYTYLVMTTIATLFQDVYGFSEGASGLAFLGLCLGLILGAFLCSFLLDRYVRTARARSGTSKPEQRLPPVLIACFIMSGGLFLFGWTAQYHVQWIAPIIGTGIIGFGLVSTTITLQTYVVDLFGIYAASATSAMLVPRNACAAFLPLAGPPLFKHLGYNWGGTLLALIVLVFSLMPLIFINLGNIIAMLPLLISAAAATLASALELPQGYAPDPVSCPTSLQWIRPAVGLSRDELEWVEGRKKVVLGSLEAYLERLNLDDFDTDEYISRLNYTNQTPVMGMAISGGGFGSAFTGAGLIRALDDRLPAANEQRTGGLLQSMTYLSGLSGGSWPAVSFPSYNFPTADEIVDYWKPEIDRFLTVTNTSAEAATEVVMFEQIAAKHMAGFDIGISDYLGRGFAYEFIPGQSGGLNTTFSGIRNLSNFINHQMPMPIIHLASVEPQDAEYYDLLVPSSNGTIFDLTPFEFGAWEGDVHAFTPTEWLGNQLSNGIPVNSSTCWKGFDRSSLVIGTSAGAFNFWYLESVSNGTLGQFAKRSTTHKPSLAKRLSKPANLNGLVEAFADTFDLNLTEVAYSTFPNPFINLSLSTGNAHTSSTLKLVDGSETGQTIPLWGQIQPARNVDFIIAWDDSQDADPYSWNNGTNLYNTYLAANATGLPFPVIPPSKTMVNLNYTLHPQFFGCDANLTTTGDDRAPIVLYMANAPYSAYTNFSFWQTATSREQMEDIFINSFDIVTQANGSWDGEWAECIGCAAVERSLKRVEMERTRQCERCFERYCWDGELDERDLFEMDPGVLDPTLILNPGVGFEVWNATNPY
;
A
#
# COMPACT_ATOMS: atom_id res chain seq x y z
N MET A 1 -19.65 -20.99 40.20
CA MET A 1 -19.51 -20.73 41.64
C MET A 1 -18.35 -19.76 41.75
N ASP A 2 -18.75 -18.52 41.99
CA ASP A 2 -18.07 -17.34 42.55
C ASP A 2 -16.80 -16.74 41.92
N GLU A 3 -16.92 -15.42 41.79
CA GLU A 3 -16.04 -14.35 41.32
C GLU A 3 -14.76 -14.18 42.16
N GLU A 4 -13.71 -13.61 41.56
CA GLU A 4 -13.15 -12.34 42.06
C GLU A 4 -12.27 -11.64 41.00
N ASP A 5 -12.52 -10.33 40.84
CA ASP A 5 -11.95 -9.37 39.91
C ASP A 5 -10.54 -8.90 40.26
N GLY A 6 -9.79 -8.49 39.22
CA GLY A 6 -8.53 -7.74 39.33
C GLY A 6 -8.40 -6.70 38.21
N HIS A 7 -9.00 -5.53 38.42
CA HIS A 7 -8.97 -4.35 37.52
C HIS A 7 -7.55 -3.82 37.23
N CYS A 8 -7.23 -3.59 35.95
CA CYS A 8 -6.21 -2.62 35.54
C CYS A 8 -6.85 -1.23 35.38
N LYS A 9 -6.19 -0.22 35.94
CA LYS A 9 -6.61 1.18 36.01
C LYS A 9 -6.74 1.80 34.62
N GLU A 10 -7.98 2.11 34.24
CA GLU A 10 -8.27 3.23 33.33
C GLU A 10 -7.80 4.53 33.99
N THR A 11 -6.96 5.31 33.32
CA THR A 11 -6.91 6.75 33.56
C THR A 11 -8.22 7.34 33.04
N GLU A 12 -9.23 7.35 33.91
CA GLU A 12 -10.39 8.21 33.78
C GLU A 12 -9.91 9.67 33.63
N VAL A 13 -9.95 10.19 32.41
CA VAL A 13 -10.21 11.62 32.25
C VAL A 13 -11.68 11.78 32.63
N THR A 14 -11.92 12.14 33.89
CA THR A 14 -13.26 12.41 34.42
C THR A 14 -13.86 13.56 33.62
N VAL A 15 -14.67 13.25 32.60
CA VAL A 15 -15.58 14.23 31.99
C VAL A 15 -16.69 14.45 33.01
N GLN A 16 -16.50 15.45 33.87
CA GLN A 16 -17.55 15.92 34.75
C GLN A 16 -18.79 16.26 33.92
N SER A 17 -19.93 15.71 34.32
CA SER A 17 -21.24 16.07 33.79
C SER A 17 -21.48 17.57 34.02
N THR A 18 -21.40 18.37 32.95
CA THR A 18 -21.63 19.82 33.05
C THR A 18 -23.12 20.10 33.29
N SER A 19 -23.45 20.42 34.53
CA SER A 19 -24.44 21.43 34.90
C SER A 19 -24.07 22.79 34.26
N PRO A 20 -24.97 23.80 34.20
CA PRO A 20 -24.76 24.97 33.34
C PRO A 20 -23.45 25.69 33.68
N VAL A 21 -22.62 25.88 32.64
CA VAL A 21 -21.22 26.37 32.74
C VAL A 21 -21.15 27.73 33.42
N ASP A 22 -20.63 27.74 34.65
CA ASP A 22 -20.10 28.93 35.31
C ASP A 22 -18.74 29.32 34.70
N SER A 23 -18.40 30.60 34.78
CA SER A 23 -17.33 31.31 34.05
C SER A 23 -15.87 30.89 34.31
N ALA A 24 -15.60 29.70 34.87
CA ALA A 24 -14.27 29.27 35.32
C ALA A 24 -13.54 28.26 34.39
N ASP A 25 -14.21 27.68 33.39
CA ASP A 25 -13.70 26.56 32.57
C ASP A 25 -13.45 26.91 31.08
N TYR A 26 -13.08 28.15 30.79
CA TYR A 26 -12.91 28.65 29.43
C TYR A 26 -11.49 28.39 28.88
N ASP A 27 -11.30 27.33 28.09
CA ASP A 27 -10.09 27.17 27.25
C ASP A 27 -10.29 27.90 25.90
N PRO A 28 -9.54 28.97 25.59
CA PRO A 28 -9.65 29.68 24.31
C PRO A 28 -9.34 28.83 23.06
N PHE A 29 -8.68 27.68 23.22
CA PHE A 29 -8.30 26.76 22.15
C PHE A 29 -9.23 25.56 21.97
N ASP A 30 -10.22 25.38 22.85
CA ASP A 30 -11.32 24.43 22.65
C ASP A 30 -12.58 25.17 22.16
N PRO A 31 -13.05 24.91 20.92
CA PRO A 31 -14.26 25.54 20.40
C PRO A 31 -15.55 25.16 21.16
N GLN A 32 -15.58 24.05 21.89
CA GLN A 32 -16.76 23.59 22.62
C GLN A 32 -16.96 24.30 23.98
N THR A 33 -15.94 24.94 24.55
CA THR A 33 -16.07 25.70 25.82
C THR A 33 -16.64 27.11 25.64
N ARG A 34 -16.88 27.53 24.38
CA ARG A 34 -17.46 28.85 24.02
C ARG A 34 -18.88 29.03 24.58
N SER A 35 -19.26 30.27 24.87
CA SER A 35 -20.60 30.56 25.40
C SER A 35 -21.72 30.11 24.45
N THR A 36 -22.80 29.58 25.01
CA THR A 36 -23.97 29.11 24.24
C THR A 36 -24.51 30.18 23.29
N THR A 37 -24.51 31.45 23.73
CA THR A 37 -24.91 32.60 22.90
C THR A 37 -24.02 32.76 21.67
N TYR A 38 -22.69 32.64 21.81
CA TYR A 38 -21.76 32.70 20.68
C TYR A 38 -21.98 31.55 19.69
N LYS A 39 -22.18 30.32 20.20
CA LYS A 39 -22.43 29.14 19.37
C LYS A 39 -23.70 29.31 18.53
N TRP A 40 -24.79 29.77 19.14
CA TRP A 40 -26.05 30.01 18.42
C TRP A 40 -25.97 31.20 17.47
N ILE A 41 -25.31 32.31 17.85
CA ILE A 41 -25.08 33.43 16.93
C ILE A 41 -24.26 32.96 15.73
N THR A 42 -23.22 32.15 15.93
CA THR A 42 -22.40 31.61 14.83
C THR A 42 -23.21 30.70 13.93
N VAL A 43 -23.99 29.76 14.47
CA VAL A 43 -24.87 28.90 13.66
C VAL A 43 -25.93 29.72 12.95
N VAL A 44 -26.58 30.68 13.60
CA VAL A 44 -27.59 31.54 12.96
C VAL A 44 -26.96 32.46 11.92
N LEU A 45 -25.71 32.90 12.09
CA LEU A 45 -25.01 33.69 11.09
C LEU A 45 -24.54 32.83 9.92
N VAL A 46 -23.96 31.65 10.14
CA VAL A 46 -23.51 30.74 9.06
C VAL A 46 -24.71 30.08 8.35
N ALA A 47 -25.73 29.67 9.10
CA ALA A 47 -27.00 29.20 8.55
C ALA A 47 -27.78 30.35 7.92
N GLY A 48 -27.75 31.54 8.52
CA GLY A 48 -28.31 32.79 8.01
C GLY A 48 -27.60 33.25 6.76
N LEU A 49 -26.29 33.02 6.65
CA LEU A 49 -25.55 33.19 5.41
C LEU A 49 -26.12 32.20 4.45
N SER A 50 -26.19 30.91 4.80
CA SER A 50 -26.90 29.82 4.10
C SER A 50 -28.43 30.04 3.88
N THR A 51 -29.04 31.10 4.46
CA THR A 51 -30.46 31.50 4.28
C THR A 51 -30.65 32.82 3.54
N MET A 52 -29.81 33.82 3.71
CA MET A 52 -29.70 35.02 2.85
C MET A 52 -29.00 34.63 1.55
N VAL A 53 -28.39 33.45 1.55
CA VAL A 53 -28.26 32.48 0.47
C VAL A 53 -29.61 32.00 -0.10
N CYS A 54 -30.76 32.50 0.36
CA CYS A 54 -31.96 32.64 -0.49
C CYS A 54 -31.66 33.44 -1.76
N ALA A 55 -30.46 34.00 -1.88
CA ALA A 55 -29.85 34.66 -3.02
C ALA A 55 -28.59 33.95 -3.58
N ARG A 56 -28.14 32.85 -2.95
CA ARG A 56 -26.92 32.06 -3.23
C ARG A 56 -27.20 30.57 -3.50
N GLU A 57 -28.13 29.91 -2.80
CA GLU A 57 -28.74 28.61 -3.15
C GLU A 57 -29.99 28.78 -4.00
N SER A 58 -30.61 29.96 -4.00
CA SER A 58 -31.57 30.20 -5.06
C SER A 58 -30.78 30.22 -6.37
N GLN A 59 -30.98 29.20 -7.17
CA GLN A 59 -32.12 29.15 -8.08
C GLN A 59 -32.83 30.47 -8.46
N LEU A 60 -32.39 31.67 -8.04
CA LEU A 60 -32.92 32.93 -8.49
C LEU A 60 -32.51 33.12 -9.95
N SER A 61 -31.28 32.87 -10.36
CA SER A 61 -30.95 32.99 -11.80
C SER A 61 -31.53 31.89 -12.67
N THR A 62 -31.97 30.81 -12.07
CA THR A 62 -32.33 29.56 -12.73
C THR A 62 -33.85 29.52 -12.86
N ILE A 63 -34.55 29.88 -11.79
CA ILE A 63 -36.01 29.89 -11.66
C ILE A 63 -36.60 31.30 -11.69
N ILE A 64 -35.86 32.40 -11.45
CA ILE A 64 -36.27 33.74 -11.94
C ILE A 64 -35.92 33.88 -13.41
N ALA A 65 -34.75 33.43 -13.86
CA ALA A 65 -34.51 33.46 -15.30
C ALA A 65 -35.32 32.40 -16.06
N ALA A 66 -35.98 31.42 -15.45
CA ALA A 66 -36.94 30.62 -16.24
C ALA A 66 -38.07 31.51 -16.84
N PRO A 67 -38.82 32.29 -16.04
CA PRO A 67 -39.76 33.31 -16.51
C PRO A 67 -39.10 34.53 -17.18
N VAL A 68 -37.93 34.98 -16.70
CA VAL A 68 -37.25 36.21 -17.15
C VAL A 68 -36.20 35.94 -18.25
N SER A 69 -35.89 34.68 -18.60
CA SER A 69 -34.98 34.31 -19.70
C SER A 69 -35.44 34.86 -21.04
N PRO A 70 -36.74 34.88 -21.38
CA PRO A 70 -37.19 35.56 -22.59
C PRO A 70 -36.84 37.07 -22.54
N SER A 71 -36.95 37.71 -21.37
CA SER A 71 -36.58 39.12 -21.16
C SER A 71 -35.06 39.37 -21.22
N ILE A 72 -34.24 38.42 -20.79
CA ILE A 72 -32.76 38.49 -20.89
C ILE A 72 -32.31 38.25 -22.34
N LEU A 73 -32.87 37.23 -23.00
CA LEU A 73 -32.56 36.87 -24.38
C LEU A 73 -33.01 37.95 -25.36
N SER A 74 -34.18 38.55 -25.14
CA SER A 74 -34.63 39.73 -25.91
C SER A 74 -33.73 40.95 -25.67
N HIS A 75 -33.27 41.20 -24.44
CA HIS A 75 -32.32 42.28 -24.15
C HIS A 75 -30.97 42.11 -24.89
N PHE A 76 -30.47 40.88 -24.99
CA PHE A 76 -29.23 40.55 -25.69
C PHE A 76 -29.43 40.15 -27.17
N HIS A 77 -30.64 40.29 -27.72
CA HIS A 77 -30.98 39.97 -29.11
C HIS A 77 -30.54 38.55 -29.55
N SER A 78 -30.82 37.53 -28.72
CA SER A 78 -30.40 36.15 -29.00
C SER A 78 -31.56 35.17 -28.89
N ASP A 79 -31.82 34.38 -29.93
CA ASP A 79 -32.87 33.36 -29.98
C ASP A 79 -32.33 31.93 -29.77
N ASN A 80 -31.10 31.78 -29.27
CA ASN A 80 -30.46 30.47 -29.14
C ASN A 80 -31.01 29.68 -27.94
N ALA A 81 -31.63 28.54 -28.24
CA ALA A 81 -32.17 27.61 -27.23
C ALA A 81 -31.10 27.13 -26.23
N LEU A 82 -29.84 27.01 -26.64
CA LEU A 82 -28.74 26.61 -25.76
C LEU A 82 -28.47 27.66 -24.68
N TYR A 83 -28.50 28.96 -25.02
CA TYR A 83 -28.29 30.02 -24.03
C TYR A 83 -29.44 30.09 -23.02
N ARG A 84 -30.67 29.81 -23.45
CA ARG A 84 -31.84 29.74 -22.57
C ARG A 84 -31.65 28.70 -21.46
N THR A 85 -31.14 27.52 -21.81
CA THR A 85 -30.86 26.45 -20.85
C THR A 85 -29.59 26.70 -20.05
N LEU A 86 -28.53 27.22 -20.67
CA LEU A 86 -27.22 27.37 -20.03
C LEU A 86 -27.18 28.47 -18.97
N ILE A 87 -27.86 29.61 -19.18
CA ILE A 87 -27.97 30.68 -18.17
C ILE A 87 -28.57 30.15 -16.86
N VAL A 88 -29.41 29.14 -17.00
CA VAL A 88 -30.06 28.42 -15.93
C VAL A 88 -29.06 27.37 -15.40
N SER A 89 -28.78 26.29 -16.11
CA SER A 89 -28.04 25.14 -15.56
C SER A 89 -26.55 25.35 -15.23
N ILE A 90 -25.85 26.36 -15.78
CA ILE A 90 -24.38 26.50 -15.64
C ILE A 90 -23.92 26.70 -14.19
N TRP A 91 -24.79 27.26 -13.33
CA TRP A 91 -24.50 27.45 -11.92
C TRP A 91 -24.20 26.14 -11.19
N GLU A 92 -25.08 25.15 -11.41
CA GLU A 92 -24.99 23.83 -10.79
C GLU A 92 -23.66 23.14 -11.14
N LEU A 93 -23.16 23.35 -12.37
CA LEU A 93 -21.86 22.81 -12.78
C LEU A 93 -20.70 23.39 -11.96
N GLY A 94 -20.77 24.66 -11.58
CA GLY A 94 -19.80 25.27 -10.67
C GLY A 94 -19.84 24.63 -9.28
N GLU A 95 -21.04 24.29 -8.80
CA GLU A 95 -21.25 23.61 -7.52
C GLU A 95 -20.93 22.12 -7.51
N ILE A 96 -20.72 21.48 -8.66
CA ILE A 96 -20.26 20.08 -8.73
C ILE A 96 -18.76 19.99 -8.41
N ILE A 97 -17.96 20.90 -8.95
CA ILE A 97 -16.49 20.79 -8.92
C ILE A 97 -15.92 21.43 -7.65
N ALA A 98 -16.43 22.61 -7.28
CA ALA A 98 -15.84 23.42 -6.24
C ALA A 98 -15.96 22.87 -4.79
N PRO A 99 -16.90 21.99 -4.40
CA PRO A 99 -16.92 21.42 -3.05
C PRO A 99 -15.66 20.61 -2.73
N LEU A 100 -15.10 19.95 -3.76
CA LEU A 100 -13.86 19.18 -3.68
C LEU A 100 -12.64 20.05 -3.33
N LEU A 101 -12.75 21.37 -3.54
CA LEU A 101 -11.72 22.34 -3.19
C LEU A 101 -11.97 22.94 -1.80
N TRP A 102 -13.17 23.47 -1.55
CA TRP A 102 -13.45 24.24 -0.33
C TRP A 102 -13.45 23.42 0.96
N GLY A 103 -13.95 22.17 0.92
CA GLY A 103 -13.95 21.28 2.09
C GLY A 103 -12.52 20.97 2.56
N PRO A 104 -11.65 20.42 1.71
CA PRO A 104 -10.24 20.18 2.01
C PRO A 104 -9.46 21.43 2.42
N LEU A 105 -9.66 22.57 1.74
CA LEU A 105 -9.03 23.84 2.12
C LEU A 105 -9.37 24.26 3.55
N SER A 106 -10.60 24.01 3.99
CA SER A 106 -11.03 24.31 5.35
C SER A 106 -10.43 23.39 6.41
N GLU A 107 -9.93 22.21 6.02
CA GLU A 107 -9.20 21.28 6.90
C GLU A 107 -7.69 21.57 6.94
N LEU A 108 -7.15 22.22 5.89
CA LEU A 108 -5.73 22.64 5.85
C LEU A 108 -5.48 23.98 6.55
N TYR A 109 -6.27 24.99 6.22
CA TYR A 109 -6.03 26.37 6.64
C TYR A 109 -6.97 26.86 7.77
N GLY A 110 -7.83 25.96 8.27
CA GLY A 110 -8.90 26.28 9.23
C GLY A 110 -10.21 26.66 8.52
N ARG A 111 -11.33 26.65 9.25
CA ARG A 111 -12.67 26.92 8.68
C ARG A 111 -12.87 28.42 8.35
N GLN A 112 -12.20 29.33 9.06
CA GLN A 112 -12.49 30.76 9.00
C GLN A 112 -12.15 31.39 7.65
N TRP A 113 -10.92 31.20 7.16
CA TRP A 113 -10.44 31.90 5.97
C TRP A 113 -11.06 31.38 4.67
N PRO A 114 -11.09 30.06 4.40
CA PRO A 114 -11.72 29.53 3.19
C PRO A 114 -13.20 29.92 3.08
N LEU A 115 -13.95 29.93 4.18
CA LEU A 115 -15.34 30.38 4.19
C LEU A 115 -15.47 31.87 3.80
N ASN A 116 -14.67 32.75 4.41
CA ASN A 116 -14.73 34.19 4.13
C ASN A 116 -14.23 34.56 2.72
N ILE A 117 -13.19 33.89 2.23
CA ILE A 117 -12.67 34.07 0.87
C ILE A 117 -13.71 33.63 -0.16
N ALA A 118 -14.34 32.47 0.03
CA ALA A 118 -15.42 32.00 -0.82
C ALA A 118 -16.61 32.99 -0.82
N ASN A 119 -16.96 33.55 0.34
CA ASN A 119 -18.03 34.56 0.45
C ASN A 119 -17.69 35.86 -0.30
N LEU A 120 -16.43 36.31 -0.23
CA LEU A 120 -15.98 37.50 -0.98
C LEU A 120 -16.08 37.27 -2.49
N PHE A 121 -15.57 36.13 -2.98
CA PHE A 121 -15.68 35.76 -4.39
C PHE A 121 -17.14 35.64 -4.83
N PHE A 122 -17.98 35.06 -3.99
CA PHE A 122 -19.40 34.96 -4.25
C PHE A 122 -20.05 36.34 -4.47
N VAL A 123 -19.85 37.30 -3.56
CA VAL A 123 -20.41 38.65 -3.67
C VAL A 123 -19.90 39.36 -4.94
N ALA A 124 -18.60 39.22 -5.24
CA ALA A 124 -17.98 39.83 -6.41
C ALA A 124 -18.55 39.26 -7.74
N PHE A 125 -18.63 37.94 -7.86
CA PHE A 125 -19.15 37.28 -9.06
C PHE A 125 -20.66 37.48 -9.24
N LEU A 126 -21.41 37.58 -8.14
CA LEU A 126 -22.84 37.92 -8.20
C LEU A 126 -23.07 39.36 -8.66
N ALA A 127 -22.26 40.32 -8.18
CA ALA A 127 -22.27 41.69 -8.69
C ALA A 127 -21.89 41.74 -10.18
N GLY A 128 -20.89 40.95 -10.60
CA GLY A 128 -20.49 40.80 -12.01
C GLY A 128 -21.60 40.25 -12.91
N THR A 129 -22.43 39.34 -12.38
CA THR A 129 -23.64 38.86 -13.08
C THR A 129 -24.63 40.01 -13.29
N ALA A 130 -24.92 40.79 -12.23
CA ALA A 130 -25.86 41.92 -12.31
C ALA A 130 -25.40 43.02 -13.28
N ALA A 131 -24.10 43.23 -13.37
CA ALA A 131 -23.45 44.23 -14.22
C ALA A 131 -23.11 43.74 -15.64
N SER A 132 -23.50 42.51 -16.00
CA SER A 132 -23.14 41.91 -17.29
C SER A 132 -23.68 42.69 -18.50
N THR A 133 -22.80 42.86 -19.50
CA THR A 133 -23.08 43.57 -20.77
C THR A 133 -23.15 42.63 -21.97
N SER A 134 -22.82 41.35 -21.79
CA SER A 134 -22.97 40.30 -22.79
C SER A 134 -23.47 39.00 -22.17
N ILE A 135 -24.08 38.13 -22.99
CA ILE A 135 -24.61 36.84 -22.55
C ILE A 135 -23.50 35.88 -22.09
N GLN A 136 -22.31 35.95 -22.70
CA GLN A 136 -21.15 35.16 -22.30
C GLN A 136 -20.60 35.61 -20.94
N MET A 137 -20.56 36.92 -20.70
CA MET A 137 -20.17 37.50 -19.41
C MET A 137 -21.15 37.06 -18.31
N LEU A 138 -22.45 37.08 -18.61
CA LEU A 138 -23.49 36.56 -17.71
C LEU A 138 -23.24 35.09 -17.35
N ILE A 139 -23.00 34.22 -18.34
CA ILE A 139 -22.76 32.78 -18.15
C ILE A 139 -21.48 32.52 -17.34
N ALA A 140 -20.39 33.22 -17.64
CA ALA A 140 -19.12 33.05 -16.94
C ALA A 140 -19.23 33.45 -15.46
N PHE A 141 -19.82 34.62 -15.17
CA PHE A 141 -20.02 35.05 -13.79
C PHE A 141 -21.00 34.15 -13.03
N ARG A 142 -22.00 33.57 -13.70
CA ARG A 142 -22.90 32.55 -13.14
C ARG A 142 -22.14 31.29 -12.71
N PHE A 143 -21.28 30.74 -13.56
CA PHE A 143 -20.48 29.56 -13.22
C PHE A 143 -19.59 29.82 -12.00
N LEU A 144 -18.89 30.96 -11.99
CA LEU A 144 -17.96 31.33 -10.92
C LEU A 144 -18.65 31.59 -9.58
N SER A 145 -19.85 32.16 -9.60
CA SER A 145 -20.66 32.36 -8.39
C SER A 145 -21.23 31.03 -7.85
N GLY A 146 -21.53 30.04 -8.71
CA GLY A 146 -21.79 28.66 -8.29
C GLY A 146 -20.58 28.01 -7.63
N ALA A 147 -19.39 28.13 -8.23
CA ALA A 147 -18.16 27.61 -7.64
C ALA A 147 -17.82 28.23 -6.27
N ALA A 148 -18.11 29.52 -6.07
CA ALA A 148 -17.92 30.18 -4.77
C ALA A 148 -18.97 29.75 -3.70
N THR A 149 -20.09 29.17 -4.12
CA THR A 149 -21.18 28.75 -3.22
C THR A 149 -20.93 27.41 -2.56
N ALA A 150 -20.21 26.54 -3.24
CA ALA A 150 -19.80 25.22 -2.76
C ALA A 150 -19.07 25.20 -1.40
N ALA A 151 -18.59 26.36 -0.92
CA ALA A 151 -18.07 26.50 0.44
C ALA A 151 -19.13 26.31 1.54
N SER A 152 -20.42 26.19 1.21
CA SER A 152 -21.48 25.78 2.14
C SER A 152 -21.21 24.41 2.79
N ALA A 153 -20.40 23.56 2.14
CA ALA A 153 -19.92 22.28 2.69
C ALA A 153 -19.18 22.41 4.03
N ILE A 154 -18.63 23.60 4.32
CA ILE A 154 -17.90 23.92 5.55
C ILE A 154 -18.86 24.04 6.75
N GLY A 155 -20.11 24.47 6.52
CA GLY A 155 -21.11 24.74 7.57
C GLY A 155 -21.37 23.57 8.51
N PRO A 156 -21.63 22.35 8.01
CA PRO A 156 -21.77 21.15 8.84
C PRO A 156 -20.52 20.82 9.68
N GLY A 157 -19.33 21.08 9.15
CA GLY A 157 -18.07 20.96 9.90
C GLY A 157 -18.00 21.93 11.08
N ILE A 158 -18.42 23.19 10.89
CA ILE A 158 -18.49 24.20 11.96
C ILE A 158 -19.45 23.77 13.07
N VAL A 159 -20.58 23.11 12.73
CA VAL A 159 -21.52 22.58 13.72
C VAL A 159 -20.89 21.43 14.51
N SER A 160 -20.16 20.54 13.84
CA SER A 160 -19.41 19.43 14.48
C SER A 160 -18.38 19.94 15.48
N ASP A 161 -17.67 21.03 15.13
CA ASP A 161 -16.65 21.66 15.95
C ASP A 161 -17.23 22.37 17.20
N LEU A 162 -18.42 22.98 17.10
CA LEU A 162 -19.01 23.81 18.17
C LEU A 162 -19.94 23.05 19.13
N PHE A 163 -20.64 22.03 18.66
CA PHE A 163 -21.68 21.33 19.43
C PHE A 163 -21.29 19.87 19.69
N PRO A 164 -21.48 19.36 20.92
CA PRO A 164 -21.35 17.94 21.20
C PRO A 164 -22.51 17.16 20.55
N GLU A 165 -22.30 15.87 20.29
CA GLU A 165 -23.18 15.00 19.49
C GLU A 165 -24.66 15.09 19.88
N GLU A 166 -24.98 15.19 21.16
CA GLU A 166 -26.36 15.16 21.69
C GLU A 166 -27.16 16.43 21.40
N ASN A 167 -26.46 17.51 21.00
CA ASN A 167 -27.03 18.83 20.75
C ASN A 167 -26.86 19.27 19.29
N ARG A 168 -26.22 18.44 18.45
CA ARG A 168 -25.98 18.76 17.02
C ARG A 168 -27.25 18.76 16.18
N GLY A 169 -28.28 17.99 16.53
CA GLY A 169 -29.48 17.82 15.69
C GLY A 169 -30.25 19.11 15.46
N ARG A 170 -30.41 19.95 16.49
CA ARG A 170 -31.02 21.29 16.34
C ARG A 170 -30.19 22.23 15.48
N ALA A 171 -28.88 22.27 15.71
CA ALA A 171 -27.98 23.14 14.96
C ALA A 171 -27.93 22.75 13.46
N MET A 172 -27.85 21.44 13.18
CA MET A 172 -27.91 20.90 11.81
C MET A 172 -29.28 21.12 11.15
N SER A 173 -30.37 21.06 11.91
CA SER A 173 -31.71 21.34 11.39
C SER A 173 -31.86 22.79 10.94
N ILE A 174 -31.34 23.75 11.73
CA ILE A 174 -31.29 25.16 11.33
C ILE A 174 -30.37 25.34 10.11
N MET A 175 -29.20 24.68 10.08
CA MET A 175 -28.27 24.77 8.93
C MET A 175 -28.85 24.21 7.62
N SER A 176 -29.64 23.13 7.69
CA SER A 176 -30.17 22.47 6.48
C SER A 176 -31.51 23.05 6.04
N LEU A 177 -32.34 23.50 7.00
CA LEU A 177 -33.61 24.20 6.70
C LEU A 177 -33.36 25.43 5.84
N THR A 178 -32.28 26.14 6.13
CA THR A 178 -31.98 27.40 5.47
C THR A 178 -31.55 27.21 4.01
N GLY A 179 -30.81 26.15 3.71
CA GLY A 179 -30.57 25.72 2.33
C GLY A 179 -31.87 25.32 1.64
N ALA A 180 -32.68 24.45 2.26
CA ALA A 180 -33.91 23.96 1.65
C ALA A 180 -34.97 25.06 1.36
N LEU A 181 -35.05 26.12 2.18
CA LEU A 181 -35.99 27.22 1.99
C LEU A 181 -35.64 28.15 0.82
N GLY A 182 -34.35 28.27 0.48
CA GLY A 182 -33.87 29.18 -0.57
C GLY A 182 -34.54 28.98 -1.93
N PRO A 183 -34.53 27.75 -2.47
CA PRO A 183 -35.23 27.33 -3.68
C PRO A 183 -36.75 27.64 -3.73
N VAL A 184 -37.41 27.73 -2.57
CA VAL A 184 -38.88 27.92 -2.50
C VAL A 184 -39.28 29.38 -2.35
N VAL A 185 -38.54 30.15 -1.55
CA VAL A 185 -38.79 31.58 -1.34
C VAL A 185 -38.32 32.40 -2.55
N GLY A 186 -37.28 31.93 -3.24
CA GLY A 186 -36.69 32.61 -4.39
C GLY A 186 -37.67 32.94 -5.54
N PRO A 187 -38.45 31.97 -6.06
CA PRO A 187 -39.45 32.20 -7.10
C PRO A 187 -40.56 33.19 -6.69
N ILE A 188 -40.90 33.24 -5.40
CA ILE A 188 -41.91 34.17 -4.86
C ILE A 188 -41.40 35.61 -4.97
N ILE A 189 -40.19 35.88 -4.48
CA ILE A 189 -39.58 37.23 -4.56
C ILE A 189 -39.33 37.60 -6.02
N GLY A 190 -38.88 36.62 -6.80
CA GLY A 190 -38.41 36.83 -8.14
C GLY A 190 -39.45 37.09 -9.22
N SER A 191 -40.58 36.39 -9.16
CA SER A 191 -41.71 36.63 -10.05
C SER A 191 -42.22 38.06 -9.94
N TYR A 192 -42.36 38.60 -8.73
CA TYR A 192 -42.77 39.99 -8.51
C TYR A 192 -41.66 41.02 -8.79
N LEU A 193 -40.39 40.69 -8.50
CA LEU A 193 -39.27 41.62 -8.68
C LEU A 193 -38.88 41.77 -10.16
N GLY A 194 -38.88 40.67 -10.92
CA GLY A 194 -38.63 40.66 -12.36
C GLY A 194 -39.69 41.43 -13.15
N GLU A 195 -40.97 41.27 -12.78
CA GLU A 195 -42.10 41.97 -13.40
C GLU A 195 -42.03 43.50 -13.20
N LYS A 196 -41.61 43.99 -12.02
CA LYS A 196 -41.67 45.42 -11.68
C LYS A 196 -40.35 46.20 -11.77
N ALA A 197 -39.21 45.57 -11.49
CA ALA A 197 -37.91 46.26 -11.39
C ALA A 197 -36.91 45.84 -12.49
N GLY A 198 -37.26 44.84 -13.31
CA GLY A 198 -36.41 44.33 -14.38
C GLY A 198 -35.36 43.32 -13.90
N TRP A 199 -34.79 42.58 -14.86
CA TRP A 199 -34.00 41.37 -14.59
C TRP A 199 -32.71 41.60 -13.79
N ARG A 200 -32.09 42.79 -13.86
CA ARG A 200 -30.85 43.11 -13.13
C ARG A 200 -31.05 43.19 -11.62
N TRP A 201 -32.23 43.65 -11.18
CA TRP A 201 -32.56 43.73 -9.75
C TRP A 201 -32.73 42.36 -9.11
N ALA A 202 -33.00 41.32 -9.92
CA ALA A 202 -32.95 39.94 -9.48
C ALA A 202 -31.55 39.49 -9.03
N PHE A 203 -30.49 40.24 -9.37
CA PHE A 203 -29.12 39.96 -8.91
C PHE A 203 -28.60 40.99 -7.91
N TRP A 204 -28.97 42.27 -8.04
CA TRP A 204 -28.51 43.31 -7.09
C TRP A 204 -29.04 43.15 -5.68
N LEU A 205 -30.31 42.76 -5.51
CA LEU A 205 -30.90 42.53 -4.18
C LEU A 205 -30.15 41.41 -3.42
N PRO A 206 -29.90 40.22 -4.04
CA PRO A 206 -28.98 39.20 -3.53
C PRO A 206 -27.60 39.72 -3.13
N THR A 207 -26.95 40.51 -3.97
CA THR A 207 -25.59 41.02 -3.73
C THR A 207 -25.52 41.88 -2.47
N ILE A 208 -26.49 42.77 -2.27
CA ILE A 208 -26.52 43.66 -1.10
C ILE A 208 -26.76 42.86 0.18
N ALA A 209 -27.73 41.95 0.17
CA ALA A 209 -28.07 41.14 1.34
C ALA A 209 -26.95 40.17 1.74
N THR A 210 -26.30 39.52 0.78
CA THR A 210 -25.17 38.62 1.05
C THR A 210 -23.89 39.37 1.41
N GLY A 211 -23.66 40.56 0.84
CA GLY A 211 -22.54 41.44 1.19
C GLY A 211 -22.60 41.92 2.64
N THR A 212 -23.75 42.39 3.11
CA THR A 212 -23.90 42.85 4.50
C THR A 212 -23.70 41.72 5.50
N LEU A 213 -24.23 40.52 5.22
CA LEU A 213 -24.07 39.38 6.11
C LEU A 213 -22.66 38.79 6.09
N SER A 214 -21.99 38.80 4.93
CA SER A 214 -20.58 38.40 4.82
C SER A 214 -19.67 39.31 5.65
N LEU A 215 -19.96 40.62 5.66
CA LEU A 215 -19.25 41.57 6.54
C LEU A 215 -19.49 41.27 8.02
N LEU A 216 -20.73 40.95 8.42
CA LEU A 216 -21.04 40.56 9.80
C LEU A 216 -20.31 39.28 10.22
N ILE A 217 -20.23 38.28 9.34
CA ILE A 217 -19.48 37.04 9.61
C ILE A 217 -17.99 37.31 9.74
N LEU A 218 -17.41 38.13 8.86
CA LEU A 218 -15.99 38.46 8.92
C LEU A 218 -15.62 39.08 10.28
N VAL A 219 -16.54 39.84 10.88
CA VAL A 219 -16.34 40.51 12.19
C VAL A 219 -16.60 39.56 13.36
N VAL A 220 -17.66 38.75 13.30
CA VAL A 220 -18.16 37.95 14.43
C VAL A 220 -17.54 36.55 14.49
N TYR A 221 -17.34 35.90 13.35
CA TYR A 221 -16.90 34.51 13.27
C TYR A 221 -15.39 34.38 13.50
N ARG A 222 -15.03 33.52 14.45
CA ARG A 222 -13.64 33.12 14.75
C ARG A 222 -13.43 31.65 14.44
N GLU A 223 -12.19 31.29 14.15
CA GLU A 223 -11.77 29.92 13.85
C GLU A 223 -12.31 28.88 14.85
N THR A 224 -12.88 27.81 14.30
CA THR A 224 -13.50 26.72 15.07
C THR A 224 -12.77 25.39 14.92
N TYR A 225 -11.86 25.24 13.95
CA TYR A 225 -11.19 23.97 13.73
C TYR A 225 -10.16 23.67 14.83
N SER A 226 -10.39 22.60 15.60
CA SER A 226 -9.58 22.23 16.77
C SER A 226 -8.09 22.04 16.42
N VAL A 227 -7.78 21.41 15.29
CA VAL A 227 -6.39 21.18 14.85
C VAL A 227 -5.64 22.49 14.61
N THR A 228 -6.26 23.47 13.94
CA THR A 228 -5.64 24.79 13.72
C THR A 228 -5.45 25.56 15.03
N LEU A 229 -6.39 25.41 15.97
CA LEU A 229 -6.29 26.03 17.29
C LEU A 229 -5.16 25.41 18.13
N GLN A 230 -5.02 24.08 18.11
CA GLN A 230 -3.93 23.37 18.80
C GLN A 230 -2.55 23.71 18.21
N LYS A 231 -2.42 23.80 16.88
CA LYS A 231 -1.17 24.28 16.23
C LYS A 231 -0.81 25.70 16.68
N ARG A 232 -1.79 26.60 16.80
CA ARG A 232 -1.55 27.96 17.34
C ARG A 232 -1.13 27.93 18.81
N LYS A 233 -1.68 27.03 19.63
CA LYS A 233 -1.29 26.82 21.03
C LYS A 233 0.17 26.35 21.15
N ALA A 234 0.56 25.34 20.36
CA ALA A 234 1.93 24.82 20.31
C ALA A 234 2.95 25.90 19.88
N LYS A 235 2.60 26.70 18.86
CA LYS A 235 3.41 27.84 18.42
C LYS A 235 3.55 28.94 19.47
N GLN A 236 2.48 29.25 20.22
CA GLN A 236 2.54 30.22 21.33
C GLN A 236 3.35 29.71 22.53
N GLN A 237 3.43 28.39 22.71
CA GLN A 237 4.22 27.75 23.75
C GLN A 237 5.70 27.54 23.36
N GLY A 238 6.11 27.98 22.16
CA GLY A 238 7.51 27.91 21.71
C GLY A 238 8.01 26.49 21.42
N LEU A 239 7.10 25.54 21.18
CA LEU A 239 7.42 24.12 20.94
C LEU A 239 7.78 23.81 19.47
N GLU A 240 7.74 24.79 18.58
CA GLU A 240 8.16 24.64 17.17
C GLU A 240 9.57 25.20 16.98
N GLY A 241 10.58 24.33 17.08
CA GLY A 241 11.97 24.63 16.73
C GLY A 241 12.44 23.74 15.59
N GLY A 242 12.39 24.25 14.36
CA GLY A 242 12.93 23.57 13.18
C GLY A 242 12.96 24.51 11.98
N THR A 243 14.15 24.94 11.58
CA THR A 243 14.43 25.75 10.38
C THR A 243 14.31 24.88 9.13
N GLU A 244 13.17 24.94 8.43
CA GLU A 244 13.02 24.42 7.08
C GLU A 244 13.39 25.49 6.03
N SER A 245 14.12 25.07 4.99
CA SER A 245 14.50 25.92 3.85
C SER A 245 13.26 26.23 2.98
N PRO A 246 13.11 27.47 2.46
CA PRO A 246 11.90 27.91 1.74
C PRO A 246 11.54 27.09 0.48
N GLU A 247 12.52 26.43 -0.15
CA GLU A 247 12.34 25.66 -1.39
C GLU A 247 11.71 24.28 -1.17
N ASP A 248 11.99 23.64 -0.02
CA ASP A 248 11.41 22.34 0.37
C ASP A 248 9.97 22.49 0.85
N THR A 249 9.64 23.65 1.43
CA THR A 249 8.28 23.99 1.87
C THR A 249 7.31 24.12 0.70
N GLU A 250 7.77 24.59 -0.47
CA GLU A 250 6.91 24.86 -1.63
C GLU A 250 6.52 23.57 -2.38
N LYS A 251 7.46 22.63 -2.55
CA LYS A 251 7.18 21.29 -3.11
C LYS A 251 6.31 20.44 -2.18
N THR A 252 6.53 20.55 -0.87
CA THR A 252 5.72 19.88 0.17
C THR A 252 4.30 20.45 0.23
N ALA A 253 4.13 21.77 0.10
CA ALA A 253 2.81 22.41 0.11
C ALA A 253 1.94 21.98 -1.09
N SER A 254 2.52 21.88 -2.29
CA SER A 254 1.82 21.40 -3.49
C SER A 254 1.36 19.95 -3.32
N HIS A 255 2.23 19.06 -2.83
CA HIS A 255 1.90 17.66 -2.62
C HIS A 255 0.80 17.48 -1.55
N VAL A 256 0.90 18.19 -0.43
CA VAL A 256 -0.12 18.21 0.63
C VAL A 256 -1.44 18.76 0.10
N PHE A 257 -1.40 19.80 -0.76
CA PHE A 257 -2.59 20.39 -1.39
C PHE A 257 -3.31 19.39 -2.30
N PHE A 258 -2.59 18.71 -3.22
CA PHE A 258 -3.19 17.71 -4.11
C PHE A 258 -3.71 16.47 -3.36
N LYS A 259 -2.97 15.98 -2.36
CA LYS A 259 -3.42 14.85 -1.51
C LYS A 259 -4.70 15.19 -0.75
N THR A 260 -4.84 16.43 -0.30
CA THR A 260 -6.00 16.88 0.50
C THR A 260 -7.22 17.14 -0.38
N ILE A 261 -7.05 17.72 -1.57
CA ILE A 261 -8.16 17.93 -2.54
C ILE A 261 -8.78 16.61 -3.03
N LEU A 262 -8.00 15.53 -3.13
CA LEU A 262 -8.51 14.21 -3.52
C LEU A 262 -9.21 13.45 -2.39
N ARG A 263 -9.15 13.93 -1.13
CA ARG A 263 -9.74 13.26 0.04
C ARG A 263 -11.26 13.03 -0.08
N PRO A 264 -12.10 14.02 -0.46
CA PRO A 264 -13.54 13.79 -0.59
C PRO A 264 -13.88 12.69 -1.58
N LEU A 265 -13.16 12.61 -2.71
CA LEU A 265 -13.37 11.58 -3.72
C LEU A 265 -12.97 10.19 -3.21
N ARG A 266 -11.85 10.09 -2.47
CA ARG A 266 -11.44 8.83 -1.82
C ARG A 266 -12.45 8.37 -0.76
N LEU A 267 -12.95 9.29 0.06
CA LEU A 267 -13.98 8.98 1.07
C LEU A 267 -15.26 8.45 0.41
N LEU A 268 -15.70 9.07 -0.70
CA LEU A 268 -16.88 8.61 -1.43
C LEU A 268 -16.69 7.21 -2.02
N ILE A 269 -15.54 6.93 -2.63
CA ILE A 269 -15.32 5.65 -3.32
C ILE A 269 -15.08 4.51 -2.32
N ARG A 270 -14.45 4.78 -1.16
CA ARG A 270 -14.07 3.74 -0.19
C ARG A 270 -15.10 3.46 0.89
N SER A 271 -16.02 4.40 1.17
CA SER A 271 -17.02 4.20 2.22
C SER A 271 -18.37 3.78 1.62
N PRO A 272 -18.76 2.49 1.70
CA PRO A 272 -20.03 2.02 1.15
C PRO A 272 -21.25 2.69 1.81
N MET A 273 -21.13 3.05 3.09
CA MET A 273 -22.17 3.80 3.80
C MET A 273 -22.35 5.21 3.23
N LEU A 274 -21.23 5.90 2.92
CA LEU A 274 -21.27 7.21 2.30
C LEU A 274 -21.85 7.17 0.89
N ILE A 275 -21.56 6.13 0.09
CA ILE A 275 -22.15 5.95 -1.25
C ILE A 275 -23.67 5.85 -1.17
N LEU A 276 -24.19 4.98 -0.31
CA LEU A 276 -25.63 4.72 -0.19
C LEU A 276 -26.39 5.95 0.33
N VAL A 277 -25.88 6.59 1.37
CA VAL A 277 -26.46 7.83 1.91
C VAL A 277 -26.43 8.95 0.87
N THR A 278 -25.31 9.07 0.15
CA THR A 278 -25.13 10.07 -0.90
C THR A 278 -26.07 9.82 -2.08
N LEU A 279 -26.23 8.57 -2.52
CA LEU A 279 -27.16 8.20 -3.59
C LEU A 279 -28.59 8.59 -3.22
N TYR A 280 -29.01 8.25 -2.00
CA TYR A 280 -30.36 8.59 -1.56
C TYR A 280 -30.56 10.10 -1.46
N LEU A 281 -29.61 10.82 -0.84
CA LEU A 281 -29.69 12.28 -0.75
C LEU A 281 -29.71 12.94 -2.14
N SER A 282 -28.98 12.39 -3.11
CA SER A 282 -28.95 12.89 -4.48
C SER A 282 -30.31 12.78 -5.17
N VAL A 283 -31.02 11.67 -4.97
CA VAL A 283 -32.38 11.47 -5.50
C VAL A 283 -33.37 12.43 -4.86
N VAL A 284 -33.35 12.54 -3.53
CA VAL A 284 -34.22 13.45 -2.75
C VAL A 284 -34.02 14.90 -3.18
N TYR A 285 -32.76 15.31 -3.33
CA TYR A 285 -32.45 16.67 -3.76
C TYR A 285 -32.80 16.92 -5.24
N GLY A 286 -32.57 15.95 -6.13
CA GLY A 286 -33.05 16.02 -7.51
C GLY A 286 -34.58 16.13 -7.61
N TYR A 287 -35.33 15.44 -6.73
CA TYR A 287 -36.79 15.52 -6.69
C TYR A 287 -37.28 16.89 -6.25
N THR A 288 -36.54 17.54 -5.35
CA THR A 288 -36.81 18.91 -4.93
C THR A 288 -36.82 19.83 -6.16
N TYR A 289 -35.80 19.74 -7.02
CA TYR A 289 -35.68 20.53 -8.24
C TYR A 289 -36.71 20.16 -9.31
N LEU A 290 -37.00 18.86 -9.48
CA LEU A 290 -38.03 18.38 -10.41
C LEU A 290 -39.42 18.91 -10.01
N VAL A 291 -39.79 18.85 -8.73
CA VAL A 291 -41.07 19.36 -8.24
C VAL A 291 -41.14 20.88 -8.42
N MET A 292 -40.07 21.61 -8.11
CA MET A 292 -40.03 23.07 -8.28
C MET A 292 -40.24 23.52 -9.72
N THR A 293 -39.59 22.86 -10.68
CA THR A 293 -39.74 23.18 -12.12
C THR A 293 -41.13 22.80 -12.67
N THR A 294 -41.82 21.86 -12.01
CA THR A 294 -43.16 21.39 -12.41
C THR A 294 -44.29 22.22 -11.81
N ILE A 295 -44.12 22.81 -10.62
CA ILE A 295 -45.18 23.60 -9.95
C ILE A 295 -45.62 24.78 -10.83
N ALA A 296 -44.68 25.65 -11.23
CA ALA A 296 -45.03 26.85 -11.98
C ALA A 296 -45.73 26.53 -13.32
N THR A 297 -45.20 25.55 -14.06
CA THR A 297 -45.77 25.12 -15.36
C THR A 297 -47.14 24.48 -15.19
N LEU A 298 -47.34 23.62 -14.19
CA LEU A 298 -48.64 23.03 -13.89
C LEU A 298 -49.70 24.11 -13.60
N PHE A 299 -49.40 25.08 -12.72
CA PHE A 299 -50.40 26.09 -12.35
C PHE A 299 -50.67 27.11 -13.47
N GLN A 300 -49.70 27.39 -14.33
CA GLN A 300 -49.88 28.25 -15.50
C GLN A 300 -50.65 27.54 -16.62
N ASP A 301 -50.19 26.36 -17.05
CA ASP A 301 -50.72 25.66 -18.22
C ASP A 301 -52.05 24.96 -17.95
N VAL A 302 -52.22 24.37 -16.76
CA VAL A 302 -53.39 23.54 -16.42
C VAL A 302 -54.45 24.33 -15.64
N TYR A 303 -54.03 25.20 -14.71
CA TYR A 303 -54.93 25.97 -13.85
C TYR A 303 -55.09 27.44 -14.26
N GLY A 304 -54.35 27.92 -15.26
CA GLY A 304 -54.49 29.27 -15.82
C GLY A 304 -54.04 30.41 -14.90
N PHE A 305 -53.12 30.15 -13.96
CA PHE A 305 -52.61 31.18 -13.05
C PHE A 305 -51.71 32.18 -13.80
N SER A 306 -51.73 33.45 -13.38
CA SER A 306 -50.76 34.44 -13.86
C SER A 306 -49.34 34.12 -13.37
N GLU A 307 -48.32 34.69 -14.03
CA GLU A 307 -46.91 34.48 -13.69
C GLU A 307 -46.61 34.73 -12.20
N GLY A 308 -47.07 35.87 -11.65
CA GLY A 308 -46.95 36.16 -10.23
C GLY A 308 -47.79 35.24 -9.31
N ALA A 309 -49.01 34.88 -9.71
CA ALA A 309 -49.86 33.98 -8.92
C ALA A 309 -49.32 32.54 -8.85
N SER A 310 -48.65 32.07 -9.90
CA SER A 310 -48.00 30.77 -9.93
C SER A 310 -46.84 30.66 -8.91
N GLY A 311 -46.17 31.77 -8.59
CA GLY A 311 -45.17 31.84 -7.53
C GLY A 311 -45.74 31.55 -6.14
N LEU A 312 -47.00 31.92 -5.87
CA LEU A 312 -47.65 31.65 -4.58
C LEU A 312 -47.93 30.16 -4.34
N ALA A 313 -47.98 29.33 -5.39
CA ALA A 313 -48.17 27.89 -5.25
C ALA A 313 -47.02 27.19 -4.50
N PHE A 314 -45.83 27.81 -4.46
CA PHE A 314 -44.67 27.34 -3.70
C PHE A 314 -44.84 27.46 -2.17
N LEU A 315 -45.83 28.22 -1.67
CA LEU A 315 -46.09 28.34 -0.24
C LEU A 315 -46.44 27.01 0.42
N GLY A 316 -47.10 26.10 -0.30
CA GLY A 316 -47.38 24.75 0.19
C GLY A 316 -46.10 24.01 0.55
N LEU A 317 -45.16 23.94 -0.41
CA LEU A 317 -43.83 23.36 -0.23
C LEU A 317 -43.05 24.05 0.91
N CYS A 318 -43.12 25.38 1.00
CA CYS A 318 -42.44 26.18 2.03
C CYS A 318 -42.90 25.80 3.45
N LEU A 319 -44.21 25.73 3.67
CA LEU A 319 -44.79 25.33 4.96
C LEU A 319 -44.37 23.90 5.32
N GLY A 320 -44.33 23.00 4.34
CA GLY A 320 -43.82 21.64 4.50
C GLY A 320 -42.38 21.58 5.02
N LEU A 321 -41.48 22.33 4.38
CA LEU A 321 -40.07 22.42 4.79
C LEU A 321 -39.90 22.97 6.22
N ILE A 322 -40.65 24.01 6.59
CA ILE A 322 -40.56 24.61 7.93
C ILE A 322 -41.03 23.60 9.00
N LEU A 323 -42.19 22.96 8.77
CA LEU A 323 -42.75 21.99 9.70
C LEU A 323 -41.86 20.74 9.85
N GLY A 324 -41.28 20.25 8.74
CA GLY A 324 -40.38 19.10 8.73
C GLY A 324 -39.08 19.33 9.49
N ALA A 325 -38.46 20.49 9.30
CA ALA A 325 -37.24 20.85 10.02
C ALA A 325 -37.50 21.12 11.51
N PHE A 326 -38.61 21.79 11.84
CA PHE A 326 -39.00 22.02 13.23
C PHE A 326 -39.17 20.69 13.96
N LEU A 327 -39.90 19.73 13.39
CA LEU A 327 -40.10 18.42 14.01
C LEU A 327 -38.80 17.60 14.11
N CYS A 328 -37.95 17.60 13.08
CA CYS A 328 -36.66 16.90 13.12
C CYS A 328 -35.70 17.46 14.17
N SER A 329 -35.72 18.78 14.39
CA SER A 329 -34.88 19.46 15.40
C SER A 329 -35.07 18.87 16.80
N PHE A 330 -36.29 18.47 17.15
CA PHE A 330 -36.58 17.87 18.46
C PHE A 330 -36.42 16.36 18.48
N LEU A 331 -36.79 15.69 17.38
CA LEU A 331 -36.74 14.24 17.30
C LEU A 331 -35.29 13.73 17.33
N LEU A 332 -34.38 14.31 16.53
CA LEU A 332 -33.00 13.83 16.43
C LEU A 332 -32.25 13.90 17.77
N ASP A 333 -32.32 15.04 18.46
CA ASP A 333 -31.70 15.20 19.78
C ASP A 333 -32.35 14.25 20.82
N ARG A 334 -33.67 14.04 20.75
CA ARG A 334 -34.38 13.15 21.68
C ARG A 334 -33.95 11.69 21.49
N TYR A 335 -33.83 11.21 20.25
CA TYR A 335 -33.42 9.83 19.97
C TYR A 335 -32.00 9.56 20.52
N VAL A 336 -31.04 10.44 20.25
CA VAL A 336 -29.66 10.31 20.71
C VAL A 336 -29.56 10.40 22.24
N ARG A 337 -30.21 11.38 22.88
CA ARG A 337 -30.21 11.51 24.35
C ARG A 337 -30.86 10.32 25.06
N THR A 338 -31.97 9.81 24.52
CA THR A 338 -32.68 8.65 25.10
C THR A 338 -31.83 7.39 24.98
N ALA A 339 -31.10 7.24 23.87
CA ALA A 339 -30.18 6.12 23.70
C ALA A 339 -28.97 6.21 24.64
N ARG A 340 -28.31 7.38 24.72
CA ARG A 340 -27.18 7.59 25.64
C ARG A 340 -27.57 7.37 27.10
N ALA A 341 -28.79 7.77 27.50
CA ALA A 341 -29.34 7.50 28.83
C ALA A 341 -29.60 6.01 29.12
N ARG A 342 -29.70 5.15 28.09
CA ARG A 342 -29.92 3.71 28.24
C ARG A 342 -28.63 2.90 28.19
N SER A 343 -27.66 3.28 27.34
CA SER A 343 -26.47 2.49 27.04
C SER A 343 -25.14 3.17 27.36
N GLY A 344 -25.12 4.39 27.90
CA GLY A 344 -23.89 5.16 28.19
C GLY A 344 -23.20 5.76 26.95
N THR A 345 -23.31 5.10 25.80
CA THR A 345 -22.76 5.51 24.50
C THR A 345 -23.86 5.78 23.47
N SER A 346 -23.61 6.71 22.54
CA SER A 346 -24.46 7.01 21.38
C SER A 346 -23.81 6.47 20.10
N LYS A 347 -24.61 5.81 19.25
CA LYS A 347 -24.17 5.36 17.93
C LYS A 347 -24.81 6.23 16.84
N PRO A 348 -24.10 6.61 15.76
CA PRO A 348 -24.65 7.45 14.68
C PRO A 348 -25.95 6.89 14.06
N GLU A 349 -26.11 5.57 13.98
CA GLU A 349 -27.28 4.88 13.40
C GLU A 349 -28.59 5.21 14.12
N GLN A 350 -28.52 5.64 15.38
CA GLN A 350 -29.68 6.01 16.20
C GLN A 350 -30.40 7.26 15.65
N ARG A 351 -29.78 8.00 14.72
CA ARG A 351 -30.40 9.12 14.02
C ARG A 351 -31.28 8.70 12.85
N LEU A 352 -31.16 7.49 12.32
CA LEU A 352 -31.83 7.06 11.09
C LEU A 352 -33.34 6.75 11.17
N PRO A 353 -33.96 6.35 12.32
CA PRO A 353 -35.38 5.98 12.36
C PRO A 353 -36.37 7.04 11.82
N PRO A 354 -36.19 8.36 12.08
CA PRO A 354 -37.05 9.40 11.49
C PRO A 354 -37.09 9.42 9.96
N VAL A 355 -36.04 8.92 9.27
CA VAL A 355 -36.01 8.84 7.80
C VAL A 355 -37.13 7.95 7.26
N LEU A 356 -37.39 6.82 7.92
CA LEU A 356 -38.43 5.88 7.48
C LEU A 356 -39.80 6.55 7.42
N ILE A 357 -40.14 7.30 8.46
CA ILE A 357 -41.39 8.05 8.55
C ILE A 357 -41.43 9.13 7.46
N ALA A 358 -40.32 9.85 7.26
CA ALA A 358 -40.21 10.86 6.22
C ALA A 358 -40.40 10.29 4.80
N CYS A 359 -39.90 9.09 4.50
CA CYS A 359 -40.08 8.42 3.20
C CYS A 359 -41.55 8.15 2.88
N PHE A 360 -42.31 7.60 3.83
CA PHE A 360 -43.73 7.31 3.63
C PHE A 360 -44.55 8.58 3.44
N ILE A 361 -44.26 9.62 4.23
CA ILE A 361 -44.92 10.92 4.11
C ILE A 361 -44.62 11.53 2.72
N MET A 362 -43.36 11.55 2.30
CA MET A 362 -42.96 12.06 0.98
C MET A 362 -43.66 11.34 -0.16
N SER A 363 -43.73 10.01 -0.09
CA SER A 363 -44.38 9.18 -1.11
C SER A 363 -45.87 9.48 -1.19
N GLY A 364 -46.55 9.59 -0.05
CA GLY A 364 -47.96 10.00 0.01
C GLY A 364 -48.20 11.39 -0.60
N GLY A 365 -47.27 12.34 -0.39
CA GLY A 365 -47.30 13.65 -1.01
C GLY A 365 -47.17 13.61 -2.54
N LEU A 366 -46.25 12.79 -3.06
CA LEU A 366 -46.05 12.58 -4.51
C LEU A 366 -47.28 11.94 -5.17
N PHE A 367 -47.91 10.97 -4.50
CA PHE A 367 -49.19 10.39 -4.94
C PHE A 367 -50.31 11.45 -4.98
N LEU A 368 -50.46 12.21 -3.89
CA LEU A 368 -51.50 13.25 -3.81
C LEU A 368 -51.31 14.31 -4.90
N PHE A 369 -50.06 14.78 -5.09
CA PHE A 369 -49.72 15.75 -6.14
C PHE A 369 -50.04 15.22 -7.54
N GLY A 370 -49.54 14.04 -7.90
CA GLY A 370 -49.66 13.51 -9.27
C GLY A 370 -51.10 13.22 -9.69
N TRP A 371 -51.89 12.60 -8.81
CA TRP A 371 -53.27 12.22 -9.12
C TRP A 371 -54.24 13.41 -9.10
N THR A 372 -54.05 14.37 -8.19
CA THR A 372 -54.90 15.57 -8.16
C THR A 372 -54.62 16.50 -9.35
N ALA A 373 -53.35 16.61 -9.76
CA ALA A 373 -52.95 17.34 -10.97
C ALA A 373 -53.54 16.72 -12.25
N GLN A 374 -53.49 15.39 -12.41
CA GLN A 374 -54.01 14.71 -13.60
C GLN A 374 -55.52 14.90 -13.78
N TYR A 375 -56.29 14.80 -12.70
CA TYR A 375 -57.75 14.94 -12.74
C TYR A 375 -58.25 16.38 -12.63
N HIS A 376 -57.34 17.37 -12.67
CA HIS A 376 -57.67 18.79 -12.61
C HIS A 376 -58.54 19.14 -11.38
N VAL A 377 -58.27 18.46 -10.25
CA VAL A 377 -58.96 18.71 -8.97
C VAL A 377 -58.65 20.14 -8.52
N GLN A 378 -59.49 20.75 -7.68
CA GLN A 378 -59.31 22.11 -7.18
C GLN A 378 -57.84 22.41 -6.80
N TRP A 379 -57.32 23.55 -7.30
CA TRP A 379 -55.91 23.98 -7.24
C TRP A 379 -55.23 23.85 -5.86
N ILE A 380 -55.99 23.88 -4.76
CA ILE A 380 -55.44 23.72 -3.40
C ILE A 380 -54.95 22.29 -3.11
N ALA A 381 -55.58 21.28 -3.71
CA ALA A 381 -55.24 19.87 -3.48
C ALA A 381 -53.80 19.51 -3.91
N PRO A 382 -53.32 19.88 -5.12
CA PRO A 382 -51.92 19.68 -5.47
C PRO A 382 -50.97 20.53 -4.62
N ILE A 383 -51.36 21.74 -4.16
CA ILE A 383 -50.54 22.54 -3.23
C ILE A 383 -50.34 21.83 -1.88
N ILE A 384 -51.40 21.21 -1.33
CA ILE A 384 -51.29 20.39 -0.12
C ILE A 384 -50.34 19.21 -0.36
N GLY A 385 -50.44 18.57 -1.53
CA GLY A 385 -49.47 17.54 -1.97
C GLY A 385 -48.03 18.03 -1.93
N THR A 386 -47.75 19.22 -2.46
CA THR A 386 -46.39 19.80 -2.42
C THR A 386 -45.90 20.09 -0.99
N GLY A 387 -46.79 20.46 -0.07
CA GLY A 387 -46.41 20.64 1.34
C GLY A 387 -46.03 19.34 2.03
N ILE A 388 -46.74 18.26 1.75
CA ILE A 388 -46.40 16.92 2.26
C ILE A 388 -45.05 16.45 1.69
N ILE A 389 -44.79 16.72 0.40
CA ILE A 389 -43.50 16.45 -0.23
C ILE A 389 -42.38 17.24 0.47
N GLY A 390 -42.56 18.55 0.71
CA GLY A 390 -41.59 19.39 1.40
C GLY A 390 -41.23 18.88 2.78
N PHE A 391 -42.22 18.44 3.55
CA PHE A 391 -41.98 17.83 4.85
C PHE A 391 -41.03 16.63 4.76
N GLY A 392 -41.31 15.69 3.85
CA GLY A 392 -40.49 14.49 3.70
C GLY A 392 -39.07 14.77 3.18
N LEU A 393 -38.93 15.73 2.25
CA LEU A 393 -37.65 16.14 1.65
C LEU A 393 -36.68 16.69 2.71
N VAL A 394 -37.12 17.67 3.50
CA VAL A 394 -36.26 18.33 4.49
C VAL A 394 -35.91 17.40 5.65
N SER A 395 -36.87 16.59 6.10
CA SER A 395 -36.66 15.66 7.21
C SER A 395 -35.65 14.57 6.85
N THR A 396 -35.70 14.09 5.61
CA THR A 396 -34.71 13.15 5.09
C THR A 396 -33.33 13.79 4.97
N THR A 397 -33.27 15.00 4.40
CA THR A 397 -32.01 15.74 4.18
C THR A 397 -31.29 16.02 5.50
N ILE A 398 -31.99 16.60 6.48
CA ILE A 398 -31.42 16.91 7.80
C ILE A 398 -30.85 15.65 8.45
N THR A 399 -31.61 14.56 8.42
CA THR A 399 -31.25 13.34 9.15
C THR A 399 -30.02 12.67 8.54
N LEU A 400 -29.97 12.52 7.22
CA LEU A 400 -28.84 11.89 6.51
C LEU A 400 -27.58 12.76 6.58
N GLN A 401 -27.71 14.07 6.43
CA GLN A 401 -26.57 14.99 6.53
C GLN A 401 -25.99 15.01 7.94
N THR A 402 -26.85 14.97 8.98
CA THR A 402 -26.39 14.87 10.37
C THR A 402 -25.71 13.51 10.65
N TYR A 403 -26.21 12.42 10.07
CA TYR A 403 -25.57 11.10 10.17
C TYR A 403 -24.15 11.10 9.58
N VAL A 404 -23.95 11.70 8.39
CA VAL A 404 -22.62 11.81 7.77
C VAL A 404 -21.66 12.64 8.61
N VAL A 405 -22.13 13.73 9.21
CA VAL A 405 -21.29 14.57 10.09
C VAL A 405 -20.80 13.81 11.31
N ASP A 406 -21.68 13.04 11.95
CA ASP A 406 -21.31 12.24 13.12
C ASP A 406 -20.43 11.04 12.76
N LEU A 407 -20.62 10.45 11.57
CA LEU A 407 -19.81 9.31 11.12
C LEU A 407 -18.35 9.69 10.84
N PHE A 408 -18.10 10.90 10.31
CA PHE A 408 -16.77 11.31 9.85
C PHE A 408 -16.07 12.35 10.75
N GLY A 409 -16.74 12.88 11.77
CA GLY A 409 -16.15 13.73 12.82
C GLY A 409 -15.29 14.87 12.28
N ILE A 410 -13.97 14.75 12.43
CA ILE A 410 -12.95 15.75 12.01
C ILE A 410 -12.97 15.97 10.48
N TYR A 411 -13.26 14.93 9.71
CA TYR A 411 -13.36 14.96 8.24
C TYR A 411 -14.79 15.23 7.73
N ALA A 412 -15.69 15.72 8.58
CA ALA A 412 -17.09 15.98 8.23
C ALA A 412 -17.25 16.94 7.04
N ALA A 413 -16.36 17.93 6.87
CA ALA A 413 -16.42 18.86 5.74
C ALA A 413 -16.05 18.17 4.42
N SER A 414 -14.97 17.37 4.40
CA SER A 414 -14.62 16.54 3.24
C SER A 414 -15.70 15.52 2.88
N ALA A 415 -16.29 14.85 3.88
CA ALA A 415 -17.39 13.90 3.64
C ALA A 415 -18.67 14.62 3.12
N THR A 416 -18.97 15.80 3.64
CA THR A 416 -20.06 16.64 3.12
C THR A 416 -19.78 17.09 1.69
N SER A 417 -18.56 17.55 1.40
CA SER A 417 -18.12 17.92 0.05
C SER A 417 -18.25 16.77 -0.94
N ALA A 418 -17.89 15.56 -0.53
CA ALA A 418 -18.01 14.34 -1.34
C ALA A 418 -19.47 14.06 -1.74
N MET A 419 -20.39 14.23 -0.78
CA MET A 419 -21.82 14.03 -0.99
C MET A 419 -22.46 15.09 -1.90
N LEU A 420 -21.93 16.33 -1.89
CA LEU A 420 -22.45 17.42 -2.72
C LEU A 420 -22.28 17.16 -4.22
N VAL A 421 -21.21 16.48 -4.64
CA VAL A 421 -20.89 16.26 -6.06
C VAL A 421 -22.02 15.53 -6.81
N PRO A 422 -22.39 14.29 -6.44
CA PRO A 422 -23.50 13.57 -7.10
C PRO A 422 -24.88 14.18 -6.79
N ARG A 423 -25.04 14.83 -5.62
CA ARG A 423 -26.28 15.54 -5.26
C ARG A 423 -26.56 16.67 -6.24
N ASN A 424 -25.57 17.52 -6.49
CA ASN A 424 -25.66 18.67 -7.36
C ASN A 424 -25.73 18.24 -8.84
N ALA A 425 -25.05 17.14 -9.21
CA ALA A 425 -25.24 16.54 -10.53
C ALA A 425 -26.70 16.07 -10.75
N CYS A 426 -27.29 15.38 -9.77
CA CYS A 426 -28.70 14.99 -9.86
C CYS A 426 -29.63 16.20 -9.92
N ALA A 427 -29.37 17.25 -9.14
CA ALA A 427 -30.15 18.49 -9.19
C ALA A 427 -30.05 19.21 -10.55
N ALA A 428 -28.87 19.17 -11.20
CA ALA A 428 -28.66 19.79 -12.50
C ALA A 428 -29.38 19.04 -13.64
N PHE A 429 -29.32 17.71 -13.64
CA PHE A 429 -29.73 16.91 -14.80
C PHE A 429 -31.12 16.28 -14.66
N LEU A 430 -31.55 15.89 -13.44
CA LEU A 430 -32.83 15.21 -13.25
C LEU A 430 -34.06 16.06 -13.66
N PRO A 431 -34.09 17.40 -13.45
CA PRO A 431 -35.20 18.22 -13.91
C PRO A 431 -35.38 18.22 -15.44
N LEU A 432 -34.33 17.94 -16.22
CA LEU A 432 -34.43 17.81 -17.68
C LEU A 432 -35.29 16.62 -18.10
N ALA A 433 -35.39 15.60 -17.25
CA ALA A 433 -36.26 14.45 -17.46
C ALA A 433 -37.74 14.74 -17.12
N GLY A 434 -38.04 15.84 -16.41
CA GLY A 434 -39.40 16.17 -15.96
C GLY A 434 -40.41 16.35 -17.11
N PRO A 435 -40.18 17.28 -18.06
CA PRO A 435 -41.10 17.48 -19.19
C PRO A 435 -41.36 16.21 -20.03
N PRO A 436 -40.35 15.42 -20.47
CA PRO A 436 -40.64 14.18 -21.20
C PRO A 436 -41.32 13.12 -20.34
N LEU A 437 -41.01 13.04 -19.04
CA LEU A 437 -41.67 12.12 -18.10
C LEU A 437 -43.17 12.37 -18.03
N PHE A 438 -43.58 13.60 -17.72
CA PHE A 438 -44.99 13.95 -17.57
C PHE A 438 -45.75 13.98 -18.90
N LYS A 439 -45.06 14.25 -20.03
CA LYS A 439 -45.67 14.17 -21.36
C LYS A 439 -46.08 12.74 -21.75
N HIS A 440 -45.28 11.73 -21.40
CA HIS A 440 -45.56 10.34 -21.79
C HIS A 440 -46.40 9.58 -20.76
N LEU A 441 -46.14 9.77 -19.46
CA LEU A 441 -46.83 9.04 -18.39
C LEU A 441 -48.03 9.78 -17.80
N GLY A 442 -48.18 11.08 -18.07
CA GLY A 442 -49.12 11.93 -17.34
C GLY A 442 -48.66 12.23 -15.91
N TYR A 443 -49.33 13.18 -15.26
CA TYR A 443 -49.01 13.59 -13.88
C TYR A 443 -49.30 12.47 -12.87
N ASN A 444 -50.28 11.60 -13.16
CA ASN A 444 -50.66 10.46 -12.32
C ASN A 444 -49.54 9.41 -12.22
N TRP A 445 -49.22 8.73 -13.32
CA TRP A 445 -48.22 7.66 -13.32
C TRP A 445 -46.81 8.23 -13.15
N GLY A 446 -46.55 9.47 -13.62
CA GLY A 446 -45.33 10.20 -13.31
C GLY A 446 -45.12 10.38 -11.80
N GLY A 447 -46.11 10.91 -11.08
CA GLY A 447 -46.03 11.07 -9.62
C GLY A 447 -45.96 9.73 -8.86
N THR A 448 -46.65 8.70 -9.35
CA THR A 448 -46.63 7.34 -8.78
C THR A 448 -45.25 6.69 -8.93
N LEU A 449 -44.60 6.83 -10.09
CA LEU A 449 -43.26 6.30 -10.32
C LEU A 449 -42.25 6.93 -9.37
N LEU A 450 -42.29 8.25 -9.21
CA LEU A 450 -41.42 8.97 -8.27
C LEU A 450 -41.66 8.50 -6.83
N ALA A 451 -42.92 8.30 -6.43
CA ALA A 451 -43.25 7.78 -5.10
C ALA A 451 -42.70 6.37 -4.85
N LEU A 452 -42.77 5.48 -5.86
CA LEU A 452 -42.22 4.13 -5.74
C LEU A 452 -40.70 4.12 -5.59
N ILE A 453 -39.98 5.00 -6.30
CA ILE A 453 -38.53 5.12 -6.17
C ILE A 453 -38.15 5.53 -4.73
N VAL A 454 -38.85 6.50 -4.15
CA VAL A 454 -38.64 6.92 -2.74
C VAL A 454 -38.90 5.76 -1.77
N LEU A 455 -39.95 4.96 -2.01
CA LEU A 455 -40.25 3.78 -1.19
C LEU A 455 -39.15 2.71 -1.27
N VAL A 456 -38.48 2.54 -2.42
CA VAL A 456 -37.33 1.63 -2.52
C VAL A 456 -36.20 2.09 -1.60
N PHE A 457 -35.90 3.39 -1.58
CA PHE A 457 -34.89 3.95 -0.67
C PHE A 457 -35.31 3.91 0.81
N SER A 458 -36.59 3.73 1.13
CA SER A 458 -37.06 3.52 2.52
C SER A 458 -36.57 2.21 3.14
N LEU A 459 -36.05 1.27 2.34
CA LEU A 459 -35.41 0.06 2.84
C LEU A 459 -34.00 0.33 3.39
N MET A 460 -33.34 1.41 2.97
CA MET A 460 -31.96 1.73 3.33
C MET A 460 -31.76 1.97 4.85
N PRO A 461 -32.61 2.73 5.57
CA PRO A 461 -32.44 2.88 7.01
C PRO A 461 -32.72 1.58 7.79
N LEU A 462 -33.62 0.71 7.30
CA LEU A 462 -33.87 -0.61 7.90
C LEU A 462 -32.67 -1.54 7.74
N ILE A 463 -32.02 -1.46 6.58
CA ILE A 463 -30.73 -2.09 6.30
C ILE A 463 -29.73 -1.58 7.34
N PHE A 464 -29.49 -0.28 7.46
CA PHE A 464 -28.50 0.28 8.40
C PHE A 464 -28.76 0.01 9.89
N ILE A 465 -30.01 0.08 10.35
CA ILE A 465 -30.37 -0.16 11.76
C ILE A 465 -30.17 -1.63 12.15
N ASN A 466 -30.45 -2.58 11.25
CA ASN A 466 -30.17 -4.00 11.47
C ASN A 466 -28.72 -4.38 11.09
N LEU A 467 -28.04 -3.58 10.27
CA LEU A 467 -26.65 -3.79 9.86
C LEU A 467 -25.63 -3.64 10.97
N GLY A 468 -25.96 -2.96 12.07
CA GLY A 468 -25.14 -3.07 13.30
C GLY A 468 -24.90 -4.52 13.74
N ASN A 469 -25.80 -5.45 13.37
CA ASN A 469 -25.66 -6.90 13.58
C ASN A 469 -25.43 -7.70 12.28
N ILE A 470 -25.61 -7.11 11.09
CA ILE A 470 -25.47 -7.74 9.75
C ILE A 470 -24.20 -7.22 9.02
N ILE A 471 -23.29 -6.53 9.70
CA ILE A 471 -21.91 -6.29 9.22
C ILE A 471 -21.17 -7.62 8.96
N ALA A 472 -21.64 -8.74 9.53
CA ALA A 472 -21.19 -10.09 9.21
C ALA A 472 -21.70 -10.67 7.86
N MET A 473 -22.67 -10.04 7.19
CA MET A 473 -23.37 -10.64 6.03
C MET A 473 -23.50 -9.72 4.80
N LEU A 474 -23.10 -8.45 4.87
CA LEU A 474 -22.99 -7.60 3.68
C LEU A 474 -21.92 -8.02 2.64
N PRO A 475 -20.83 -8.75 2.99
CA PRO A 475 -20.00 -9.38 1.97
C PRO A 475 -20.79 -10.40 1.12
N LEU A 476 -21.92 -10.96 1.57
CA LEU A 476 -22.69 -11.95 0.79
C LEU A 476 -23.59 -11.36 -0.31
N LEU A 477 -24.17 -10.17 -0.13
CA LEU A 477 -25.01 -9.53 -1.16
C LEU A 477 -24.18 -8.82 -2.22
N ILE A 478 -23.03 -8.25 -1.81
CA ILE A 478 -22.02 -7.77 -2.75
C ILE A 478 -21.36 -8.96 -3.44
N SER A 479 -21.12 -10.09 -2.76
CA SER A 479 -20.66 -11.34 -3.41
C SER A 479 -21.70 -11.97 -4.34
N ALA A 480 -23.00 -11.74 -4.16
CA ALA A 480 -24.01 -12.28 -5.08
C ALA A 480 -24.10 -11.48 -6.39
N ALA A 481 -24.06 -10.14 -6.31
CA ALA A 481 -23.99 -9.27 -7.47
C ALA A 481 -22.59 -9.28 -8.13
N ALA A 482 -21.54 -9.39 -7.31
CA ALA A 482 -20.18 -9.61 -7.77
C ALA A 482 -19.98 -11.03 -8.29
N ALA A 483 -20.65 -12.09 -7.82
CA ALA A 483 -20.53 -13.42 -8.40
C ALA A 483 -21.10 -13.47 -9.83
N THR A 484 -22.19 -12.75 -10.10
CA THR A 484 -22.73 -12.62 -11.46
C THR A 484 -21.86 -11.75 -12.38
N LEU A 485 -21.07 -10.81 -11.85
CA LEU A 485 -20.10 -10.02 -12.64
C LEU A 485 -18.69 -10.65 -12.70
N ALA A 486 -18.28 -11.39 -11.67
CA ALA A 486 -16.98 -12.07 -11.52
C ALA A 486 -16.93 -13.38 -12.31
N SER A 487 -18.09 -13.93 -12.68
CA SER A 487 -18.16 -14.96 -13.72
C SER A 487 -17.76 -14.43 -15.11
N ALA A 488 -17.71 -13.10 -15.28
CA ALA A 488 -17.36 -12.45 -16.55
C ALA A 488 -16.01 -11.72 -16.53
N LEU A 489 -15.39 -11.51 -15.37
CA LEU A 489 -14.09 -10.84 -15.19
C LEU A 489 -13.38 -11.43 -13.96
N GLU A 490 -12.27 -12.14 -14.17
CA GLU A 490 -11.35 -12.54 -13.11
C GLU A 490 -10.85 -11.27 -12.37
N LEU A 491 -11.23 -11.10 -11.11
CA LEU A 491 -10.65 -10.06 -10.23
C LEU A 491 -9.31 -10.58 -9.67
N PRO A 492 -8.24 -9.76 -9.60
CA PRO A 492 -6.94 -10.21 -9.07
C PRO A 492 -7.04 -10.60 -7.59
N GLN A 493 -6.48 -11.75 -7.22
CA GLN A 493 -6.28 -12.16 -5.82
C GLN A 493 -5.34 -11.18 -5.11
N GLY A 494 -5.66 -10.84 -3.85
CA GLY A 494 -4.93 -9.83 -3.06
C GLY A 494 -3.66 -10.34 -2.38
N TYR A 495 -2.96 -9.44 -1.69
CA TYR A 495 -1.74 -9.76 -0.93
C TYR A 495 -1.99 -10.64 0.30
N ALA A 496 -3.16 -10.50 0.93
CA ALA A 496 -3.53 -11.25 2.13
C ALA A 496 -3.59 -12.77 1.87
N PRO A 497 -3.31 -13.61 2.89
CA PRO A 497 -3.54 -15.04 2.81
C PRO A 497 -5.02 -15.37 2.62
N ASP A 498 -5.31 -16.43 1.87
CA ASP A 498 -6.66 -16.86 1.53
C ASP A 498 -7.16 -17.94 2.52
N PRO A 499 -8.37 -17.82 3.09
CA PRO A 499 -8.93 -18.82 4.00
C PRO A 499 -9.47 -20.03 3.21
N VAL A 500 -9.09 -21.23 3.63
CA VAL A 500 -9.47 -22.52 3.04
C VAL A 500 -9.84 -23.53 4.13
N SER A 501 -10.53 -24.61 3.76
CA SER A 501 -10.79 -25.72 4.67
C SER A 501 -9.50 -26.48 5.00
N CYS A 502 -9.27 -26.76 6.29
CA CYS A 502 -8.09 -27.50 6.73
C CYS A 502 -8.06 -28.94 6.19
N PRO A 503 -6.94 -29.40 5.59
CA PRO A 503 -6.80 -30.78 5.11
C PRO A 503 -6.67 -31.75 6.29
N THR A 504 -7.34 -32.90 6.19
CA THR A 504 -7.33 -33.95 7.22
C THR A 504 -6.17 -34.94 7.08
N SER A 505 -5.59 -35.06 5.89
CA SER A 505 -4.52 -36.02 5.57
C SER A 505 -3.12 -35.39 5.47
N LEU A 506 -2.99 -34.09 5.74
CA LEU A 506 -1.72 -33.38 5.62
C LEU A 506 -0.83 -33.69 6.84
N GLN A 507 0.44 -34.02 6.57
CA GLN A 507 1.46 -34.02 7.61
C GLN A 507 1.91 -32.58 7.85
N TRP A 508 1.50 -32.01 8.98
CA TRP A 508 1.77 -30.62 9.32
C TRP A 508 3.22 -30.38 9.77
N ILE A 509 3.80 -31.34 10.48
CA ILE A 509 5.16 -31.25 11.01
C ILE A 509 5.91 -32.52 10.70
N ARG A 510 7.17 -32.37 10.28
CA ARG A 510 8.14 -33.46 10.24
C ARG A 510 9.40 -33.09 11.04
N PRO A 511 10.08 -34.07 11.65
CA PRO A 511 11.38 -33.85 12.28
C PRO A 511 12.48 -33.65 11.22
N ALA A 512 13.51 -32.88 11.57
CA ALA A 512 14.67 -32.57 10.71
C ALA A 512 15.72 -33.71 10.66
N VAL A 513 15.30 -34.96 10.45
CA VAL A 513 16.21 -36.14 10.40
C VAL A 513 16.63 -36.50 8.98
N GLY A 514 15.89 -36.02 7.97
CA GLY A 514 16.13 -36.28 6.55
C GLY A 514 15.34 -35.32 5.67
N LEU A 515 15.33 -35.55 4.36
CA LEU A 515 14.55 -34.77 3.41
C LEU A 515 13.05 -35.09 3.53
N SER A 516 12.19 -34.14 3.18
CA SER A 516 10.77 -34.44 2.98
C SER A 516 10.59 -35.42 1.84
N ARG A 517 9.46 -36.13 1.84
CA ARG A 517 9.10 -37.03 0.74
C ARG A 517 9.05 -36.30 -0.60
N ASP A 518 8.49 -35.09 -0.61
CA ASP A 518 8.36 -34.30 -1.83
C ASP A 518 9.72 -33.80 -2.35
N GLU A 519 10.62 -33.34 -1.47
CA GLU A 519 11.99 -32.98 -1.86
C GLU A 519 12.75 -34.21 -2.35
N LEU A 520 12.64 -35.36 -1.68
CA LEU A 520 13.30 -36.60 -2.08
C LEU A 520 12.84 -37.06 -3.47
N GLU A 521 11.53 -37.14 -3.70
CA GLU A 521 10.96 -37.51 -5.00
C GLU A 521 11.38 -36.52 -6.09
N TRP A 522 11.43 -35.22 -5.78
CA TRP A 522 11.86 -34.20 -6.73
C TRP A 522 13.35 -34.30 -7.06
N VAL A 523 14.21 -34.50 -6.07
CA VAL A 523 15.67 -34.66 -6.24
C VAL A 523 15.99 -35.91 -7.05
N GLU A 524 15.31 -37.03 -6.81
CA GLU A 524 15.44 -38.24 -7.64
C GLU A 524 15.06 -37.99 -9.10
N GLY A 525 14.02 -37.20 -9.35
CA GLY A 525 13.65 -36.75 -10.68
C GLY A 525 14.71 -35.84 -11.32
N ARG A 526 15.22 -34.87 -10.55
CA ARG A 526 16.27 -33.93 -10.99
C ARG A 526 17.57 -34.64 -11.34
N LYS A 527 17.99 -35.67 -10.58
CA LYS A 527 19.19 -36.46 -10.88
C LYS A 527 19.18 -37.06 -12.29
N LYS A 528 18.02 -37.38 -12.86
CA LYS A 528 17.92 -37.86 -14.26
C LYS A 528 18.23 -36.78 -15.29
N VAL A 529 17.82 -35.54 -15.03
CA VAL A 529 18.15 -34.39 -15.88
C VAL A 529 19.63 -34.03 -15.71
N VAL A 530 20.13 -34.06 -14.47
CA VAL A 530 21.54 -33.80 -14.16
C VAL A 530 22.47 -34.75 -14.90
N LEU A 531 22.13 -36.05 -15.00
CA LEU A 531 22.96 -37.02 -15.74
C LEU A 531 23.19 -36.61 -17.20
N GLY A 532 22.13 -36.27 -17.94
CA GLY A 532 22.25 -35.86 -19.34
C GLY A 532 22.95 -34.52 -19.52
N SER A 533 22.69 -33.56 -18.63
CA SER A 533 23.37 -32.26 -18.64
C SER A 533 24.86 -32.37 -18.29
N LEU A 534 25.20 -33.26 -17.34
CA LEU A 534 26.57 -33.51 -16.90
C LEU A 534 27.37 -34.24 -17.99
N GLU A 535 26.76 -35.21 -18.67
CA GLU A 535 27.36 -35.87 -19.84
C GLU A 535 27.73 -34.85 -20.92
N ALA A 536 26.76 -34.03 -21.36
CA ALA A 536 26.99 -32.99 -22.37
C ALA A 536 28.03 -31.94 -21.92
N TYR A 537 28.08 -31.63 -20.62
CA TYR A 537 29.07 -30.73 -20.05
C TYR A 537 30.49 -31.34 -20.09
N LEU A 538 30.65 -32.59 -19.65
CA LEU A 538 31.94 -33.29 -19.63
C LEU A 538 32.48 -33.54 -21.04
N GLU A 539 31.61 -33.88 -22.00
CA GLU A 539 31.98 -33.98 -23.42
C GLU A 539 32.52 -32.63 -23.96
N ARG A 540 31.91 -31.52 -23.54
CA ARG A 540 32.34 -30.16 -23.95
C ARG A 540 33.70 -29.78 -23.37
N LEU A 541 34.02 -30.24 -22.16
CA LEU A 541 35.33 -30.01 -21.55
C LEU A 541 36.47 -30.71 -22.31
N ASN A 542 36.18 -31.88 -22.91
CA ASN A 542 37.14 -32.69 -23.66
C ASN A 542 38.42 -32.97 -22.86
N LEU A 543 38.25 -33.59 -21.68
CA LEU A 543 39.34 -33.96 -20.78
C LEU A 543 40.22 -35.06 -21.40
N ASP A 544 41.55 -34.89 -21.37
CA ASP A 544 42.50 -35.70 -22.15
C ASP A 544 42.57 -37.19 -21.74
N ASP A 545 42.25 -37.51 -20.47
CA ASP A 545 42.37 -38.84 -19.86
C ASP A 545 41.10 -39.27 -19.10
N PHE A 546 39.92 -38.75 -19.49
CA PHE A 546 38.64 -39.05 -18.83
C PHE A 546 37.67 -39.73 -19.80
N ASP A 547 37.24 -40.95 -19.48
CA ASP A 547 36.20 -41.64 -20.24
C ASP A 547 34.82 -41.25 -19.71
N THR A 548 34.20 -40.27 -20.38
CA THR A 548 32.86 -39.77 -20.04
C THR A 548 31.81 -40.88 -20.17
N ASP A 549 31.87 -41.71 -21.21
CA ASP A 549 30.91 -42.79 -21.44
C ASP A 549 30.98 -43.83 -20.31
N GLU A 550 32.20 -44.23 -19.92
CA GLU A 550 32.42 -45.13 -18.80
C GLU A 550 31.89 -44.53 -17.49
N TYR A 551 32.24 -43.27 -17.20
CA TYR A 551 31.78 -42.59 -15.99
C TYR A 551 30.26 -42.51 -15.90
N ILE A 552 29.59 -42.01 -16.96
CA ILE A 552 28.13 -41.88 -17.01
C ILE A 552 27.47 -43.25 -16.91
N SER A 553 28.00 -44.29 -17.56
CA SER A 553 27.44 -45.65 -17.50
C SER A 553 27.50 -46.28 -16.11
N ARG A 554 28.45 -45.87 -15.27
CA ARG A 554 28.60 -46.33 -13.87
C ARG A 554 27.69 -45.55 -12.90
N LEU A 555 27.14 -44.40 -13.30
CA LEU A 555 26.27 -43.61 -12.45
C LEU A 555 24.84 -44.15 -12.45
N ASN A 556 24.31 -44.38 -11.25
CA ASN A 556 22.87 -44.54 -11.01
C ASN A 556 22.27 -43.23 -10.46
N TYR A 557 21.06 -42.88 -10.92
CA TYR A 557 20.28 -41.73 -10.46
C TYR A 557 19.80 -41.84 -9.01
N THR A 558 19.92 -42.99 -8.36
CA THR A 558 19.55 -43.13 -6.94
C THR A 558 20.65 -42.62 -6.01
N ASN A 559 21.86 -43.17 -6.06
CA ASN A 559 22.91 -42.90 -5.05
C ASN A 559 24.26 -42.41 -5.57
N GLN A 560 24.57 -42.54 -6.85
CA GLN A 560 25.93 -42.26 -7.35
C GLN A 560 26.03 -40.90 -8.04
N THR A 561 24.95 -40.45 -8.69
CA THR A 561 24.88 -39.16 -9.40
C THR A 561 25.26 -38.01 -8.45
N PRO A 562 26.20 -37.12 -8.86
CA PRO A 562 26.63 -36.02 -8.01
C PRO A 562 25.49 -35.03 -7.74
N VAL A 563 25.42 -34.54 -6.51
CA VAL A 563 24.51 -33.47 -6.12
C VAL A 563 25.30 -32.18 -6.03
N MET A 564 24.98 -31.21 -6.87
CA MET A 564 25.71 -29.95 -6.96
C MET A 564 24.82 -28.78 -6.57
N GLY A 565 25.41 -27.72 -6.03
CA GLY A 565 24.68 -26.53 -5.64
C GLY A 565 25.42 -25.23 -5.95
N MET A 566 24.66 -24.14 -5.93
CA MET A 566 25.17 -22.78 -6.02
C MET A 566 24.59 -21.97 -4.86
N ALA A 567 25.40 -21.11 -4.26
CA ALA A 567 24.99 -20.19 -3.22
C ALA A 567 25.39 -18.76 -3.60
N ILE A 568 24.40 -17.85 -3.66
CA ILE A 568 24.61 -16.43 -3.95
C ILE A 568 24.51 -15.65 -2.65
N SER A 569 25.56 -14.92 -2.29
CA SER A 569 25.61 -14.18 -1.03
C SER A 569 24.64 -12.99 -0.95
N GLY A 570 24.58 -12.35 0.21
CA GLY A 570 23.87 -11.08 0.39
C GLY A 570 24.70 -9.84 0.09
N GLY A 571 24.15 -8.92 -0.72
CA GLY A 571 24.81 -7.64 -1.05
C GLY A 571 23.88 -6.62 -1.71
N GLY A 572 22.57 -6.71 -1.45
CA GLY A 572 21.54 -5.91 -2.12
C GLY A 572 21.56 -6.05 -3.65
N PHE A 573 21.34 -4.95 -4.36
CA PHE A 573 21.30 -4.92 -5.83
C PHE A 573 22.61 -5.38 -6.49
N GLY A 574 23.77 -5.05 -5.91
CA GLY A 574 25.07 -5.48 -6.44
C GLY A 574 25.15 -7.00 -6.54
N SER A 575 24.87 -7.69 -5.43
CA SER A 575 24.90 -9.16 -5.39
C SER A 575 23.82 -9.82 -6.24
N ALA A 576 22.64 -9.20 -6.34
CA ALA A 576 21.58 -9.71 -7.22
C ALA A 576 22.02 -9.71 -8.70
N PHE A 577 22.65 -8.63 -9.16
CA PHE A 577 23.09 -8.49 -10.55
C PHE A 577 24.37 -9.28 -10.85
N THR A 578 25.36 -9.27 -9.96
CA THR A 578 26.58 -10.09 -10.13
C THR A 578 26.26 -11.59 -10.05
N GLY A 579 25.33 -11.98 -9.16
CA GLY A 579 24.81 -13.34 -9.09
C GLY A 579 24.05 -13.79 -10.35
N ALA A 580 23.30 -12.89 -10.98
CA ALA A 580 22.70 -13.17 -12.29
C ALA A 580 23.76 -13.33 -13.40
N GLY A 581 24.86 -12.56 -13.32
CA GLY A 581 26.04 -12.72 -14.18
C GLY A 581 26.73 -14.08 -13.99
N LEU A 582 26.82 -14.59 -12.76
CA LEU A 582 27.28 -15.96 -12.49
C LEU A 582 26.38 -17.00 -13.16
N ILE A 583 25.04 -16.88 -13.00
CA ILE A 583 24.08 -17.79 -13.64
C ILE A 583 24.28 -17.77 -15.16
N ARG A 584 24.44 -16.58 -15.75
CA ARG A 584 24.72 -16.39 -17.18
C ARG A 584 25.95 -17.16 -17.66
N ALA A 585 27.03 -17.15 -16.89
CA ALA A 585 28.29 -17.78 -17.26
C ALA A 585 28.26 -19.31 -17.24
N LEU A 586 27.28 -19.91 -16.56
CA LEU A 586 27.16 -21.35 -16.37
C LEU A 586 26.03 -21.98 -17.19
N ASP A 587 25.28 -21.17 -17.95
CA ASP A 587 24.08 -21.57 -18.67
C ASP A 587 24.38 -22.07 -20.08
N ASP A 588 24.13 -23.36 -20.39
CA ASP A 588 24.36 -23.91 -21.73
C ASP A 588 23.40 -23.40 -22.81
N ARG A 589 22.33 -22.69 -22.43
CA ARG A 589 21.42 -22.06 -23.39
C ARG A 589 22.06 -20.86 -24.08
N LEU A 590 23.17 -20.36 -23.52
CA LEU A 590 23.90 -19.20 -24.03
C LEU A 590 25.15 -19.64 -24.81
N PRO A 591 25.30 -19.25 -26.09
CA PRO A 591 26.45 -19.64 -26.91
C PRO A 591 27.80 -19.22 -26.30
N ALA A 592 27.88 -18.04 -25.68
CA ALA A 592 29.11 -17.55 -25.08
C ALA A 592 29.63 -18.46 -23.95
N ALA A 593 28.74 -18.94 -23.07
CA ALA A 593 29.10 -19.85 -21.99
C ALA A 593 29.58 -21.22 -22.52
N ASN A 594 28.98 -21.69 -23.62
CA ASN A 594 29.43 -22.92 -24.28
C ASN A 594 30.79 -22.77 -24.96
N GLU A 595 31.06 -21.63 -25.58
CA GLU A 595 32.35 -21.32 -26.20
C GLU A 595 33.48 -21.30 -25.16
N GLN A 596 33.21 -20.79 -23.95
CA GLN A 596 34.13 -20.83 -22.82
C GLN A 596 34.10 -22.14 -22.02
N ARG A 597 33.33 -23.14 -22.48
CA ARG A 597 33.23 -24.48 -21.89
C ARG A 597 32.78 -24.49 -20.41
N THR A 598 32.14 -23.43 -19.93
CA THR A 598 31.55 -23.34 -18.57
C THR A 598 30.03 -23.55 -18.57
N GLY A 599 29.37 -23.36 -19.73
CA GLY A 599 27.95 -23.66 -19.91
C GLY A 599 27.62 -25.11 -19.54
N GLY A 600 26.43 -25.39 -19.02
CA GLY A 600 25.95 -26.74 -18.68
C GLY A 600 26.11 -27.11 -17.21
N LEU A 601 26.98 -26.38 -16.48
CA LEU A 601 27.07 -26.49 -15.03
C LEU A 601 25.77 -26.09 -14.34
N LEU A 602 25.11 -25.01 -14.79
CA LEU A 602 23.83 -24.58 -14.23
C LEU A 602 22.75 -25.67 -14.37
N GLN A 603 22.68 -26.29 -15.56
CA GLN A 603 21.75 -27.38 -15.85
C GLN A 603 22.04 -28.64 -15.01
N SER A 604 23.28 -28.79 -14.56
CA SER A 604 23.72 -29.90 -13.72
C SER A 604 23.53 -29.65 -12.21
N MET A 605 23.19 -28.42 -11.79
CA MET A 605 22.94 -28.10 -10.37
C MET A 605 21.60 -28.64 -9.88
N THR A 606 21.59 -29.12 -8.64
CA THR A 606 20.37 -29.57 -7.94
C THR A 606 19.78 -28.45 -7.08
N TYR A 607 20.62 -27.63 -6.45
CA TYR A 607 20.20 -26.58 -5.50
C TYR A 607 20.72 -25.20 -5.89
N LEU A 608 19.91 -24.17 -5.64
CA LEU A 608 20.28 -22.77 -5.75
C LEU A 608 19.87 -22.07 -4.47
N SER A 609 20.82 -21.64 -3.64
CA SER A 609 20.51 -20.89 -2.43
C SER A 609 20.81 -19.40 -2.55
N GLY A 610 20.00 -18.61 -1.85
CA GLY A 610 20.10 -17.15 -1.81
C GLY A 610 19.69 -16.62 -0.44
N LEU A 611 20.34 -15.54 -0.01
CA LEU A 611 19.88 -14.72 1.12
C LEU A 611 20.08 -13.25 0.78
N SER A 612 19.33 -12.36 1.43
CA SER A 612 19.42 -10.91 1.18
C SER A 612 19.32 -10.58 -0.33
N GLY A 613 20.19 -9.73 -0.87
CA GLY A 613 20.27 -9.46 -2.31
C GLY A 613 20.35 -10.71 -3.20
N GLY A 614 21.11 -11.74 -2.80
CA GLY A 614 21.20 -13.02 -3.52
C GLY A 614 19.92 -13.85 -3.49
N SER A 615 18.99 -13.57 -2.55
CA SER A 615 17.66 -14.18 -2.57
C SER A 615 16.83 -13.73 -3.78
N TRP A 616 17.11 -12.54 -4.34
CA TRP A 616 16.34 -12.00 -5.46
C TRP A 616 16.51 -12.84 -6.73
N PRO A 617 17.71 -13.12 -7.25
CA PRO A 617 17.86 -14.06 -8.35
C PRO A 617 17.41 -15.49 -7.99
N ALA A 618 17.67 -15.95 -6.75
CA ALA A 618 17.26 -17.29 -6.30
C ALA A 618 15.74 -17.49 -6.29
N VAL A 619 14.94 -16.45 -6.03
CA VAL A 619 13.47 -16.48 -6.11
C VAL A 619 12.98 -16.12 -7.52
N SER A 620 13.58 -15.12 -8.15
CA SER A 620 13.11 -14.53 -9.41
C SER A 620 13.23 -15.51 -10.57
N PHE A 621 14.41 -16.11 -10.78
CA PHE A 621 14.61 -17.06 -11.87
C PHE A 621 13.58 -18.19 -11.82
N PRO A 622 13.43 -18.94 -10.71
CA PRO A 622 12.40 -19.97 -10.61
C PRO A 622 10.98 -19.44 -10.79
N SER A 623 10.64 -18.27 -10.21
CA SER A 623 9.30 -17.70 -10.31
C SER A 623 8.91 -17.34 -11.75
N TYR A 624 9.86 -16.87 -12.56
CA TYR A 624 9.68 -16.62 -14.00
C TYR A 624 9.75 -17.91 -14.86
N ASN A 625 9.64 -19.09 -14.26
CA ASN A 625 9.79 -20.39 -14.92
C ASN A 625 11.19 -20.58 -15.54
N PHE A 626 12.23 -20.02 -14.90
CA PHE A 626 13.65 -20.22 -15.17
C PHE A 626 14.12 -19.76 -16.58
N PRO A 627 14.00 -18.46 -16.91
CA PRO A 627 14.53 -17.89 -18.15
C PRO A 627 16.07 -17.88 -18.15
N THR A 628 16.67 -17.45 -19.26
CA THR A 628 18.12 -17.13 -19.30
C THR A 628 18.40 -15.80 -18.59
N ALA A 629 19.65 -15.55 -18.22
CA ALA A 629 20.02 -14.29 -17.57
C ALA A 629 19.80 -13.05 -18.48
N ASP A 630 19.97 -13.20 -19.79
CA ASP A 630 19.72 -12.09 -20.73
C ASP A 630 18.21 -11.76 -20.80
N GLU A 631 17.35 -12.79 -20.82
CA GLU A 631 15.89 -12.63 -20.78
C GLU A 631 15.39 -12.06 -19.45
N ILE A 632 15.99 -12.46 -18.31
CA ILE A 632 15.50 -12.02 -17.01
C ILE A 632 15.72 -10.52 -16.78
N VAL A 633 16.82 -9.97 -17.30
CA VAL A 633 17.10 -8.53 -17.23
C VAL A 633 16.05 -7.72 -18.00
N ASP A 634 15.56 -8.25 -19.13
CA ASP A 634 14.45 -7.64 -19.87
C ASP A 634 13.16 -7.58 -19.04
N TYR A 635 12.92 -8.58 -18.17
CA TYR A 635 11.80 -8.57 -17.24
C TYR A 635 12.01 -7.61 -16.06
N TRP A 636 13.23 -7.59 -15.49
CA TRP A 636 13.56 -6.75 -14.34
C TRP A 636 13.51 -5.26 -14.68
N LYS A 637 13.93 -4.84 -15.89
CA LYS A 637 14.03 -3.43 -16.26
C LYS A 637 14.77 -2.61 -15.17
N PRO A 638 16.03 -2.95 -14.87
CA PRO A 638 16.80 -2.34 -13.78
C PRO A 638 17.05 -0.84 -13.99
N GLU A 639 16.80 -0.30 -15.19
CA GLU A 639 16.91 1.13 -15.49
C GLU A 639 15.83 1.99 -14.81
N ILE A 640 14.76 1.39 -14.27
CA ILE A 640 13.66 2.10 -13.61
C ILE A 640 13.91 2.15 -12.11
N ASP A 641 14.11 3.35 -11.56
CA ASP A 641 14.19 3.52 -10.11
C ASP A 641 12.80 3.45 -9.47
N ARG A 642 12.56 2.39 -8.69
CA ARG A 642 11.27 2.10 -8.06
C ARG A 642 11.12 2.69 -6.65
N PHE A 643 12.16 3.33 -6.11
CA PHE A 643 12.19 3.84 -4.73
C PHE A 643 12.39 5.36 -4.64
N LEU A 644 13.22 5.96 -5.50
CA LEU A 644 13.63 7.37 -5.41
C LEU A 644 12.96 8.30 -6.44
N THR A 645 12.54 7.78 -7.59
CA THR A 645 11.84 8.61 -8.60
C THR A 645 10.42 8.12 -8.83
N VAL A 646 9.45 8.82 -8.24
CA VAL A 646 8.01 8.63 -8.54
C VAL A 646 7.69 9.29 -9.88
N THR A 647 8.36 8.85 -10.95
CA THR A 647 8.16 9.34 -12.31
C THR A 647 7.74 8.20 -13.22
N ASN A 648 6.68 7.48 -12.87
CA ASN A 648 5.74 6.98 -13.88
C ASN A 648 4.44 6.46 -13.26
N THR A 649 3.32 6.89 -13.83
CA THR A 649 1.96 6.45 -13.52
C THR A 649 1.60 5.25 -14.39
N SER A 650 2.36 4.16 -14.29
CA SER A 650 2.17 2.94 -15.09
C SER A 650 2.58 1.69 -14.31
N ALA A 651 2.11 0.54 -14.79
CA ALA A 651 2.11 -0.80 -14.16
C ALA A 651 3.44 -1.36 -13.58
N GLU A 652 4.52 -0.58 -13.55
CA GLU A 652 5.91 -1.01 -13.30
C GLU A 652 6.48 -0.49 -11.96
N ALA A 653 5.75 0.39 -11.27
CA ALA A 653 6.05 0.82 -9.90
C ALA A 653 4.75 1.13 -9.14
N ALA A 654 4.73 0.91 -7.82
CA ALA A 654 3.65 1.38 -6.95
C ALA A 654 4.07 2.58 -6.12
N THR A 655 3.11 3.49 -5.90
CA THR A 655 3.27 4.53 -4.89
C THR A 655 3.24 3.91 -3.49
N GLU A 656 3.91 4.54 -2.53
CA GLU A 656 3.89 4.17 -1.11
C GLU A 656 2.46 3.89 -0.60
N VAL A 657 1.50 4.74 -0.98
CA VAL A 657 0.08 4.59 -0.62
C VAL A 657 -0.52 3.29 -1.15
N VAL A 658 -0.19 2.89 -2.38
CA VAL A 658 -0.69 1.63 -2.96
C VAL A 658 -0.09 0.42 -2.25
N MET A 659 1.20 0.46 -1.92
CA MET A 659 1.84 -0.62 -1.16
C MET A 659 1.24 -0.74 0.25
N PHE A 660 1.02 0.39 0.94
CA PHE A 660 0.36 0.40 2.25
C PHE A 660 -1.07 -0.17 2.16
N GLU A 661 -1.82 0.15 1.10
CA GLU A 661 -3.16 -0.43 0.88
C GLU A 661 -3.13 -1.94 0.65
N GLN A 662 -2.15 -2.45 -0.10
CA GLN A 662 -1.96 -3.89 -0.31
C GLN A 662 -1.64 -4.59 1.02
N ILE A 663 -0.76 -4.00 1.83
CA ILE A 663 -0.33 -4.54 3.13
C ILE A 663 -1.46 -4.46 4.17
N ALA A 664 -2.28 -3.40 4.13
CA ALA A 664 -3.42 -3.24 5.01
C ALA A 664 -4.41 -4.41 4.90
N ALA A 665 -4.55 -5.03 3.73
CA ALA A 665 -5.39 -6.23 3.57
C ALA A 665 -4.89 -7.42 4.41
N LYS A 666 -3.58 -7.63 4.49
CA LYS A 666 -2.96 -8.67 5.33
C LYS A 666 -3.17 -8.35 6.82
N HIS A 667 -2.99 -7.09 7.22
CA HIS A 667 -3.25 -6.64 8.59
C HIS A 667 -4.73 -6.79 9.00
N MET A 668 -5.67 -6.40 8.13
CA MET A 668 -7.11 -6.58 8.35
C MET A 668 -7.52 -8.06 8.40
N ALA A 669 -6.76 -8.96 7.78
CA ALA A 669 -6.95 -10.40 7.89
C ALA A 669 -6.44 -10.99 9.23
N GLY A 670 -5.85 -10.16 10.10
CA GLY A 670 -5.38 -10.54 11.43
C GLY A 670 -3.94 -11.05 11.46
N PHE A 671 -3.16 -10.81 10.41
CA PHE A 671 -1.74 -11.15 10.37
C PHE A 671 -0.87 -9.95 10.72
N ASP A 672 0.22 -10.22 11.44
CA ASP A 672 1.24 -9.23 11.72
C ASP A 672 1.91 -8.75 10.42
N ILE A 673 2.20 -7.45 10.37
CA ILE A 673 2.86 -6.79 9.24
C ILE A 673 4.09 -6.05 9.75
N GLY A 674 5.13 -6.01 8.94
CA GLY A 674 6.37 -5.31 9.28
C GLY A 674 6.95 -4.56 8.09
N ILE A 675 8.08 -3.89 8.30
CA ILE A 675 8.79 -3.17 7.23
C ILE A 675 9.24 -4.11 6.11
N SER A 676 9.47 -5.40 6.41
CA SER A 676 9.76 -6.44 5.41
C SER A 676 8.61 -6.62 4.41
N ASP A 677 7.35 -6.44 4.81
CA ASP A 677 6.23 -6.43 3.88
C ASP A 677 6.36 -5.25 2.90
N TYR A 678 6.67 -4.05 3.41
CA TYR A 678 6.86 -2.86 2.59
C TYR A 678 8.03 -2.99 1.60
N LEU A 679 9.21 -3.33 2.11
CA LEU A 679 10.40 -3.53 1.30
C LEU A 679 10.19 -4.63 0.27
N GLY A 680 9.59 -5.75 0.69
CA GLY A 680 9.23 -6.87 -0.19
C GLY A 680 8.30 -6.46 -1.32
N ARG A 681 7.27 -5.64 -1.05
CA ARG A 681 6.41 -5.08 -2.11
C ARG A 681 7.18 -4.18 -3.06
N GLY A 682 8.11 -3.35 -2.56
CA GLY A 682 8.96 -2.51 -3.38
C GLY A 682 9.85 -3.32 -4.33
N PHE A 683 10.57 -4.31 -3.81
CA PHE A 683 11.44 -5.20 -4.61
C PHE A 683 10.65 -6.06 -5.60
N ALA A 684 9.41 -6.44 -5.27
CA ALA A 684 8.62 -7.34 -6.11
C ALA A 684 8.22 -6.76 -7.47
N TYR A 685 8.17 -5.43 -7.62
CA TYR A 685 7.93 -4.79 -8.93
C TYR A 685 9.06 -5.02 -9.93
N GLU A 686 10.24 -5.41 -9.46
CA GLU A 686 11.39 -5.75 -10.29
C GLU A 686 11.54 -7.26 -10.41
N PHE A 687 11.59 -7.97 -9.27
CA PHE A 687 12.04 -9.36 -9.24
C PHE A 687 10.93 -10.41 -9.34
N ILE A 688 9.66 -10.06 -9.15
CA ILE A 688 8.58 -11.07 -9.08
C ILE A 688 7.64 -10.95 -10.28
N PRO A 689 7.30 -12.06 -10.97
CA PRO A 689 6.38 -12.04 -12.10
C PRO A 689 4.95 -11.75 -11.66
N GLY A 690 4.21 -11.07 -12.53
CA GLY A 690 2.78 -10.87 -12.41
C GLY A 690 2.37 -9.41 -12.25
N GLN A 691 1.07 -9.15 -12.36
CA GLN A 691 0.54 -7.80 -12.24
C GLN A 691 0.80 -7.20 -10.85
N SER A 692 1.10 -5.90 -10.83
CA SER A 692 1.38 -5.15 -9.60
C SER A 692 2.51 -5.78 -8.77
N GLY A 693 3.61 -6.22 -9.40
CA GLY A 693 4.73 -6.87 -8.70
C GLY A 693 4.33 -8.20 -8.06
N GLY A 694 3.66 -9.06 -8.84
CA GLY A 694 3.27 -10.41 -8.42
C GLY A 694 2.47 -10.48 -7.12
N LEU A 695 1.40 -9.69 -7.01
CA LEU A 695 0.60 -9.55 -5.79
C LEU A 695 0.14 -10.90 -5.19
N ASN A 696 -0.17 -11.87 -6.04
CA ASN A 696 -0.64 -13.20 -5.67
C ASN A 696 0.40 -14.32 -5.89
N THR A 697 1.59 -14.00 -6.40
CA THR A 697 2.64 -15.00 -6.67
C THR A 697 3.17 -15.55 -5.34
N THR A 698 3.08 -16.87 -5.17
CA THR A 698 3.57 -17.56 -3.96
C THR A 698 4.85 -18.33 -4.24
N PHE A 699 5.71 -18.46 -3.22
CA PHE A 699 6.96 -19.19 -3.34
C PHE A 699 6.71 -20.70 -3.49
N SER A 700 5.76 -21.26 -2.74
CA SER A 700 5.30 -22.63 -2.94
C SER A 700 4.63 -22.89 -4.29
N GLY A 701 4.20 -21.82 -4.97
CA GLY A 701 3.63 -21.86 -6.33
C GLY A 701 4.62 -22.27 -7.40
N ILE A 702 5.93 -22.15 -7.14
CA ILE A 702 7.00 -22.61 -8.04
C ILE A 702 6.83 -24.10 -8.38
N ARG A 703 6.30 -24.90 -7.46
CA ARG A 703 6.02 -26.34 -7.66
C ARG A 703 5.06 -26.63 -8.81
N ASN A 704 4.23 -25.65 -9.19
CA ASN A 704 3.25 -25.78 -10.26
C ASN A 704 3.78 -25.32 -11.62
N LEU A 705 5.02 -24.80 -11.68
CA LEU A 705 5.62 -24.33 -12.91
C LEU A 705 6.19 -25.48 -13.74
N SER A 706 6.02 -25.40 -15.05
CA SER A 706 6.40 -26.48 -15.98
C SER A 706 7.86 -26.91 -15.87
N ASN A 707 8.80 -25.96 -15.75
CA ASN A 707 10.22 -26.28 -15.64
C ASN A 707 10.57 -26.87 -14.28
N PHE A 708 9.82 -26.58 -13.22
CA PHE A 708 10.03 -27.20 -11.92
C PHE A 708 9.49 -28.64 -11.90
N ILE A 709 8.29 -28.85 -12.46
CA ILE A 709 7.67 -30.18 -12.62
C ILE A 709 8.55 -31.10 -13.48
N ASN A 710 9.14 -30.55 -14.55
CA ASN A 710 10.03 -31.29 -15.46
C ASN A 710 11.49 -31.34 -14.96
N HIS A 711 11.75 -30.89 -13.73
CA HIS A 711 13.08 -30.85 -13.11
C HIS A 711 14.15 -30.16 -13.96
N GLN A 712 13.80 -29.09 -14.68
CA GLN A 712 14.69 -28.34 -15.58
C GLN A 712 15.41 -27.17 -14.89
N MET A 713 15.01 -26.80 -13.67
CA MET A 713 15.68 -25.78 -12.85
C MET A 713 16.18 -26.39 -11.53
N PRO A 714 17.25 -25.84 -10.90
CA PRO A 714 17.62 -26.18 -9.54
C PRO A 714 16.56 -25.72 -8.53
N MET A 715 16.44 -26.42 -7.41
CA MET A 715 15.49 -26.04 -6.37
C MET A 715 15.99 -24.84 -5.56
N PRO A 716 15.19 -23.78 -5.41
CA PRO A 716 15.58 -22.63 -4.62
C PRO A 716 15.53 -22.91 -3.11
N ILE A 717 16.54 -22.45 -2.38
CA ILE A 717 16.61 -22.46 -0.91
C ILE A 717 16.88 -21.04 -0.42
N ILE A 718 15.98 -20.48 0.39
CA ILE A 718 16.16 -19.14 0.97
C ILE A 718 16.48 -19.28 2.45
N HIS A 719 17.52 -18.59 2.92
CA HIS A 719 17.86 -18.55 4.35
C HIS A 719 17.30 -17.30 5.02
N LEU A 720 16.72 -17.52 6.20
CA LEU A 720 16.26 -16.49 7.14
C LEU A 720 16.89 -16.78 8.51
N ALA A 721 16.99 -15.77 9.38
CA ALA A 721 17.42 -15.97 10.77
C ALA A 721 16.30 -15.61 11.74
N SER A 722 16.22 -16.27 12.90
CA SER A 722 15.36 -15.81 14.00
C SER A 722 16.09 -14.89 14.96
N VAL A 723 15.28 -14.04 15.61
CA VAL A 723 15.73 -13.20 16.71
C VAL A 723 15.00 -13.62 17.98
N GLU A 724 15.77 -13.87 19.03
CA GLU A 724 15.31 -14.42 20.28
C GLU A 724 15.35 -13.37 21.41
N PRO A 725 14.51 -13.47 22.45
CA PRO A 725 14.48 -12.50 23.55
C PRO A 725 15.81 -12.39 24.34
N GLN A 726 16.65 -13.42 24.30
CA GLN A 726 17.98 -13.43 24.92
C GLN A 726 19.07 -12.78 24.07
N ASP A 727 18.77 -12.42 22.83
CA ASP A 727 19.72 -11.78 21.94
C ASP A 727 20.10 -10.37 22.40
N ALA A 728 21.20 -9.87 21.87
CA ALA A 728 21.71 -8.56 22.27
C ALA A 728 20.75 -7.44 21.85
N GLU A 729 20.32 -6.63 22.82
CA GLU A 729 19.41 -5.52 22.60
C GLU A 729 20.16 -4.19 22.53
N TYR A 730 19.89 -3.42 21.48
CA TYR A 730 20.41 -2.07 21.27
C TYR A 730 19.27 -1.17 20.80
N TYR A 731 19.06 -0.02 21.44
CA TYR A 731 18.00 0.93 21.07
C TYR A 731 16.62 0.26 20.87
N ASP A 732 16.22 -0.62 21.79
CA ASP A 732 14.95 -1.38 21.77
C ASP A 732 14.79 -2.36 20.59
N LEU A 733 15.89 -2.65 19.89
CA LEU A 733 15.99 -3.65 18.82
C LEU A 733 16.98 -4.74 19.20
N LEU A 734 16.53 -5.98 19.09
CA LEU A 734 17.31 -7.20 19.19
C LEU A 734 18.10 -7.46 17.90
N VAL A 735 19.32 -7.98 18.08
CA VAL A 735 20.27 -8.38 17.02
C VAL A 735 20.56 -9.87 17.16
N PRO A 736 20.30 -10.70 16.14
CA PRO A 736 20.48 -12.14 16.25
C PRO A 736 21.92 -12.51 16.61
N SER A 737 22.07 -13.51 17.48
CA SER A 737 23.36 -14.13 17.76
C SER A 737 23.97 -14.75 16.49
N SER A 738 25.30 -14.84 16.43
CA SER A 738 26.00 -15.55 15.34
C SER A 738 25.66 -17.05 15.30
N ASN A 739 25.20 -17.59 16.44
CA ASN A 739 24.74 -18.97 16.58
C ASN A 739 23.20 -19.06 16.60
N GLY A 740 22.50 -18.02 16.13
CA GLY A 740 21.05 -18.00 16.04
C GLY A 740 20.51 -19.06 15.07
N THR A 741 19.22 -19.37 15.19
CA THR A 741 18.56 -20.38 14.35
C THR A 741 18.43 -19.88 12.92
N ILE A 742 19.03 -20.61 11.98
CA ILE A 742 18.88 -20.36 10.54
C ILE A 742 17.74 -21.23 10.01
N PHE A 743 16.74 -20.59 9.40
CA PHE A 743 15.61 -21.23 8.77
C PHE A 743 15.85 -21.42 7.27
N ASP A 744 15.63 -22.64 6.80
CA ASP A 744 15.54 -23.00 5.40
C ASP A 744 14.09 -22.81 4.93
N LEU A 745 13.91 -22.05 3.85
CA LEU A 745 12.65 -21.91 3.15
C LEU A 745 12.81 -22.45 1.72
N THR A 746 12.08 -23.52 1.40
CA THR A 746 12.02 -24.13 0.07
C THR A 746 10.59 -24.07 -0.48
N PRO A 747 10.35 -24.34 -1.78
CA PRO A 747 8.99 -24.42 -2.30
C PRO A 747 8.13 -25.50 -1.61
N PHE A 748 8.76 -26.51 -1.00
CA PHE A 748 8.07 -27.59 -0.29
C PHE A 748 7.82 -27.25 1.18
N GLU A 749 8.83 -26.76 1.88
CA GLU A 749 8.82 -26.67 3.34
C GLU A 749 9.70 -25.56 3.92
N PHE A 750 9.34 -25.17 5.14
CA PHE A 750 9.98 -24.16 5.97
C PHE A 750 10.31 -24.76 7.34
N GLY A 751 11.51 -24.51 7.83
CA GLY A 751 11.93 -25.00 9.14
C GLY A 751 13.43 -24.83 9.33
N ALA A 752 13.95 -25.42 10.40
CA ALA A 752 15.37 -25.40 10.69
C ALA A 752 15.88 -26.81 10.97
N TRP A 753 17.15 -27.01 10.61
CA TRP A 753 17.88 -28.26 10.85
C TRP A 753 18.41 -28.32 12.29
N GLU A 754 18.82 -27.17 12.82
CA GLU A 754 19.44 -27.00 14.13
C GLU A 754 19.01 -25.68 14.78
N GLY A 755 19.32 -25.52 16.06
CA GLY A 755 19.00 -24.33 16.86
C GLY A 755 17.75 -24.56 17.72
N ASP A 756 16.90 -23.55 17.81
CA ASP A 756 15.67 -23.62 18.60
C ASP A 756 14.54 -24.43 17.93
N VAL A 757 14.74 -24.84 16.67
CA VAL A 757 13.78 -25.66 15.91
C VAL A 757 14.53 -26.78 15.19
N HIS A 758 14.05 -28.02 15.38
CA HIS A 758 14.53 -29.22 14.69
C HIS A 758 13.40 -29.90 13.90
N ALA A 759 12.62 -29.09 13.18
CA ALA A 759 11.41 -29.52 12.49
C ALA A 759 11.09 -28.64 11.27
N PHE A 760 10.30 -29.19 10.36
CA PHE A 760 9.82 -28.54 9.14
C PHE A 760 8.30 -28.61 9.04
N THR A 761 7.71 -27.57 8.46
CA THR A 761 6.29 -27.46 8.09
C THR A 761 6.16 -27.16 6.59
N PRO A 762 5.09 -27.58 5.90
CA PRO A 762 4.86 -27.23 4.50
C PRO A 762 4.76 -25.71 4.25
N THR A 763 5.53 -25.19 3.28
CA THR A 763 5.63 -23.74 2.98
C THR A 763 4.29 -23.11 2.61
N GLU A 764 3.48 -23.83 1.82
CA GLU A 764 2.16 -23.40 1.38
C GLU A 764 1.20 -23.07 2.54
N TRP A 765 1.48 -23.61 3.73
CA TRP A 765 0.63 -23.54 4.92
C TRP A 765 1.21 -22.69 6.05
N LEU A 766 2.21 -21.85 5.77
CA LEU A 766 2.88 -20.99 6.76
C LEU A 766 1.96 -20.00 7.49
N GLY A 767 0.79 -19.70 6.95
CA GLY A 767 -0.19 -18.82 7.59
C GLY A 767 -0.90 -19.44 8.81
N ASN A 768 -0.56 -20.66 9.22
CA ASN A 768 -1.29 -21.41 10.25
C ASN A 768 -0.47 -21.59 11.52
N GLN A 769 -1.04 -21.20 12.65
CA GLN A 769 -0.50 -21.55 13.97
C GLN A 769 -0.85 -23.00 14.30
N LEU A 770 0.15 -23.76 14.74
CA LEU A 770 0.00 -25.14 15.17
C LEU A 770 0.41 -25.26 16.63
N SER A 771 -0.27 -26.14 17.37
CA SER A 771 0.15 -26.54 18.72
C SER A 771 0.21 -28.06 18.79
N ASN A 772 1.33 -28.61 19.28
CA ASN A 772 1.60 -30.06 19.23
C ASN A 772 1.46 -30.65 17.80
N GLY A 773 1.80 -29.87 16.78
CA GLY A 773 1.74 -30.29 15.37
C GLY A 773 0.32 -30.39 14.79
N ILE A 774 -0.68 -29.78 15.43
CA ILE A 774 -2.08 -29.74 14.96
C ILE A 774 -2.52 -28.28 14.85
N PRO A 775 -3.27 -27.89 13.80
CA PRO A 775 -3.82 -26.54 13.68
C PRO A 775 -4.65 -26.14 14.91
N VAL A 776 -4.36 -24.96 15.46
CA VAL A 776 -5.13 -24.40 16.59
C VAL A 776 -6.58 -24.17 16.19
N ASN A 777 -6.81 -23.73 14.94
CA ASN A 777 -8.13 -23.67 14.33
C ASN A 777 -8.29 -24.82 13.31
N SER A 778 -9.13 -25.80 13.64
CA SER A 778 -9.38 -26.97 12.80
C SER A 778 -10.40 -26.75 11.68
N SER A 779 -11.12 -25.61 11.70
CA SER A 779 -12.19 -25.32 10.73
C SER A 779 -11.72 -24.50 9.53
N THR A 780 -10.79 -23.56 9.75
CA THR A 780 -10.28 -22.65 8.71
C THR A 780 -8.76 -22.59 8.81
N CYS A 781 -8.09 -22.92 7.70
CA CYS A 781 -6.66 -22.81 7.52
C CYS A 781 -6.36 -21.75 6.44
N TRP A 782 -5.13 -21.27 6.38
CA TRP A 782 -4.70 -20.19 5.49
C TRP A 782 -3.68 -20.68 4.48
N LYS A 783 -3.82 -20.24 3.23
CA LYS A 783 -2.83 -20.43 2.15
C LYS A 783 -2.34 -19.09 1.62
N GLY A 784 -1.17 -19.09 1.01
CA GLY A 784 -0.63 -17.89 0.35
C GLY A 784 -0.06 -16.86 1.31
N PHE A 785 0.31 -17.26 2.54
CA PHE A 785 1.15 -16.43 3.42
C PHE A 785 2.57 -16.29 2.85
N ASP A 786 3.04 -17.32 2.15
CA ASP A 786 4.33 -17.41 1.46
C ASP A 786 4.38 -16.61 0.15
N ARG A 787 3.77 -15.41 0.10
CA ARG A 787 3.87 -14.52 -1.08
C ARG A 787 5.34 -14.31 -1.40
N SER A 788 5.75 -14.49 -2.65
CA SER A 788 7.17 -14.37 -3.04
C SER A 788 7.74 -13.00 -2.72
N SER A 789 6.90 -11.94 -2.74
CA SER A 789 7.29 -10.60 -2.29
C SER A 789 7.61 -10.54 -0.80
N LEU A 790 6.87 -11.25 0.06
CA LEU A 790 7.20 -11.36 1.49
C LEU A 790 8.51 -12.12 1.68
N VAL A 791 8.71 -13.22 0.95
CA VAL A 791 9.93 -14.05 1.06
C VAL A 791 11.20 -13.23 0.77
N ILE A 792 11.24 -12.50 -0.36
CA ILE A 792 12.39 -11.64 -0.68
C ILE A 792 12.49 -10.45 0.27
N GLY A 793 11.35 -9.94 0.77
CA GLY A 793 11.31 -8.83 1.71
C GLY A 793 11.81 -9.18 3.11
N THR A 794 11.53 -10.41 3.58
CA THR A 794 12.06 -10.94 4.84
C THR A 794 13.53 -11.30 4.69
N SER A 795 13.90 -11.98 3.60
CA SER A 795 15.30 -12.38 3.38
C SER A 795 16.25 -11.21 3.15
N ALA A 796 15.77 -10.09 2.58
CA ALA A 796 16.54 -8.87 2.34
C ALA A 796 16.11 -7.69 3.23
N GLY A 797 15.41 -7.98 4.33
CA GLY A 797 14.82 -6.99 5.24
C GLY A 797 15.69 -6.70 6.45
N ALA A 798 16.96 -6.35 6.28
CA ALA A 798 17.93 -6.14 7.37
C ALA A 798 17.76 -4.77 8.08
N PHE A 799 16.51 -4.41 8.36
CA PHE A 799 16.12 -3.09 8.81
C PHE A 799 16.69 -2.73 10.19
N ASN A 800 16.65 -3.68 11.14
CA ASN A 800 17.24 -3.50 12.47
C ASN A 800 18.72 -3.09 12.39
N PHE A 801 19.50 -3.70 11.50
CA PHE A 801 20.90 -3.30 11.28
C PHE A 801 21.01 -1.90 10.67
N TRP A 802 20.23 -1.59 9.63
CA TRP A 802 20.25 -0.26 9.00
C TRP A 802 19.81 0.86 9.94
N TYR A 803 18.81 0.60 10.78
CA TYR A 803 18.34 1.53 11.81
C TYR A 803 19.42 1.75 12.87
N LEU A 804 20.01 0.68 13.40
CA LEU A 804 21.12 0.76 14.36
C LEU A 804 22.33 1.51 13.80
N GLU A 805 22.70 1.26 12.54
CA GLU A 805 23.78 1.99 11.87
C GLU A 805 23.45 3.50 11.80
N SER A 806 22.20 3.85 11.50
CA SER A 806 21.73 5.22 11.41
C SER A 806 21.77 5.94 12.76
N VAL A 807 21.13 5.38 13.79
CA VAL A 807 20.98 6.03 15.11
C VAL A 807 22.29 6.06 15.90
N SER A 808 23.18 5.11 15.67
CA SER A 808 24.46 5.05 16.37
C SER A 808 25.59 5.77 15.61
N ASN A 809 25.29 6.41 14.47
CA ASN A 809 26.26 7.04 13.58
C ASN A 809 27.39 6.08 13.14
N GLY A 810 26.97 4.86 12.77
CA GLY A 810 27.83 3.82 12.20
C GLY A 810 28.69 3.06 13.20
N THR A 811 28.37 3.05 14.49
CA THR A 811 29.10 2.28 15.52
C THR A 811 28.49 0.91 15.86
N LEU A 812 27.18 0.73 15.61
CA LEU A 812 26.37 -0.48 15.84
C LEU A 812 25.61 -0.80 14.55
N GLY A 813 24.95 -1.96 14.47
CA GLY A 813 24.21 -2.37 13.27
C GLY A 813 25.11 -2.65 12.07
N GLN A 814 26.39 -2.92 12.33
CA GLN A 814 27.32 -3.31 11.31
C GLN A 814 27.20 -4.81 11.10
N PHE A 815 26.91 -5.23 9.87
CA PHE A 815 27.08 -6.62 9.48
C PHE A 815 28.52 -7.07 9.76
N ALA A 816 28.76 -8.38 9.92
CA ALA A 816 30.10 -8.98 10.12
C ALA A 816 31.16 -8.41 9.14
N LYS A 817 30.69 -7.90 8.00
CA LYS A 817 31.31 -7.00 7.01
C LYS A 817 32.16 -5.82 7.53
N ARG A 818 32.16 -5.43 8.83
CA ARG A 818 32.84 -4.18 9.29
C ARG A 818 33.57 -4.25 10.64
N SER A 819 33.91 -5.45 11.12
CA SER A 819 34.60 -5.65 12.40
C SER A 819 36.12 -5.36 12.37
N THR A 820 36.59 -4.36 11.62
CA THR A 820 37.97 -3.87 11.73
C THR A 820 38.01 -2.50 12.41
N THR A 821 38.72 -2.45 13.53
CA THR A 821 38.68 -1.41 14.58
C THR A 821 39.28 -0.05 14.22
N HIS A 822 39.31 0.36 12.95
CA HIS A 822 39.86 1.68 12.57
C HIS A 822 38.94 2.43 11.61
N LYS A 823 38.47 3.60 12.06
CA LYS A 823 37.86 4.63 11.22
C LYS A 823 38.97 5.42 10.52
N PRO A 824 39.03 5.40 9.18
CA PRO A 824 39.31 6.61 8.44
C PRO A 824 38.07 7.05 7.68
N SER A 825 37.79 8.34 7.81
CA SER A 825 36.76 9.10 7.11
C SER A 825 37.11 9.28 5.63
N LEU A 826 37.02 8.22 4.83
CA LEU A 826 36.87 8.34 3.38
C LEU A 826 35.47 7.90 2.98
N ALA A 827 34.76 8.78 2.30
CA ALA A 827 33.40 8.58 1.85
C ALA A 827 33.29 7.30 1.01
N LYS A 828 32.33 6.43 1.36
CA LYS A 828 31.83 5.38 0.45
C LYS A 828 31.63 5.99 -0.93
N ARG A 829 32.03 5.29 -2.00
CA ARG A 829 32.01 5.83 -3.36
C ARG A 829 30.61 6.18 -3.89
N LEU A 830 29.50 5.89 -3.17
CA LEU A 830 28.14 6.38 -3.44
C LEU A 830 27.35 6.54 -2.10
N SER A 831 26.42 7.50 -2.07
CA SER A 831 25.78 8.12 -0.89
C SER A 831 24.92 7.21 -0.01
N LYS A 832 24.91 7.48 1.31
CA LYS A 832 23.86 7.01 2.25
C LYS A 832 22.50 7.60 1.84
N PRO A 833 21.41 6.84 1.74
CA PRO A 833 20.09 7.42 1.49
C PRO A 833 19.57 8.22 2.68
N ALA A 834 18.75 9.22 2.34
CA ALA A 834 18.05 10.09 3.26
C ALA A 834 16.80 9.40 3.82
N ASN A 835 16.62 9.51 5.14
CA ASN A 835 15.34 9.43 5.84
C ASN A 835 14.63 8.05 5.95
N LEU A 836 15.38 6.95 6.18
CA LEU A 836 14.81 5.64 6.57
C LEU A 836 13.91 5.74 7.82
N ASN A 837 14.28 6.60 8.76
CA ASN A 837 13.55 6.81 10.01
C ASN A 837 12.15 7.38 9.74
N GLY A 838 12.02 8.34 8.81
CA GLY A 838 10.73 8.92 8.44
C GLY A 838 9.77 7.91 7.78
N LEU A 839 10.28 6.93 7.02
CA LEU A 839 9.45 5.86 6.44
C LEU A 839 8.89 4.94 7.53
N VAL A 840 9.70 4.62 8.52
CA VAL A 840 9.33 3.72 9.63
C VAL A 840 8.34 4.39 10.55
N GLU A 841 8.59 5.65 10.89
CA GLU A 841 7.64 6.49 11.63
C GLU A 841 6.30 6.57 10.88
N ALA A 842 6.32 6.81 9.56
CA ALA A 842 5.10 6.84 8.76
C ALA A 842 4.36 5.48 8.71
N PHE A 843 5.09 4.37 8.60
CA PHE A 843 4.51 3.02 8.58
C PHE A 843 3.93 2.66 9.97
N ALA A 844 4.69 2.88 11.03
CA ALA A 844 4.29 2.71 12.42
C ALA A 844 3.04 3.54 12.75
N ASP A 845 3.04 4.84 12.43
CA ASP A 845 1.92 5.75 12.65
C ASP A 845 0.68 5.35 11.83
N THR A 846 0.86 4.79 10.63
CA THR A 846 -0.27 4.40 9.77
C THR A 846 -1.00 3.17 10.29
N PHE A 847 -0.26 2.22 10.88
CA PHE A 847 -0.79 0.95 11.37
C PHE A 847 -0.90 0.86 12.90
N ASP A 848 -0.60 1.94 13.63
CA ASP A 848 -0.59 2.01 15.09
C ASP A 848 0.34 0.95 15.73
N LEU A 849 1.53 0.79 15.14
CA LEU A 849 2.55 -0.18 15.56
C LEU A 849 3.71 0.53 16.26
N ASN A 850 4.40 -0.18 17.15
CA ASN A 850 5.65 0.29 17.73
C ASN A 850 6.88 -0.11 16.90
N LEU A 851 8.06 0.47 17.22
CA LEU A 851 9.30 0.22 16.48
C LEU A 851 9.67 -1.28 16.43
N THR A 852 9.50 -1.99 17.55
CA THR A 852 9.83 -3.42 17.67
C THR A 852 8.87 -4.31 16.87
N GLU A 853 7.61 -3.91 16.70
CA GLU A 853 6.62 -4.60 15.86
C GLU A 853 6.91 -4.40 14.37
N VAL A 854 7.36 -3.20 13.98
CA VAL A 854 7.68 -2.87 12.58
C VAL A 854 9.00 -3.48 12.13
N ALA A 855 9.98 -3.62 13.03
CA ALA A 855 11.36 -3.97 12.68
C ALA A 855 11.56 -5.41 12.20
N TYR A 856 10.69 -6.35 12.57
CA TYR A 856 10.84 -7.77 12.30
C TYR A 856 9.75 -8.31 11.39
N SER A 857 10.09 -9.32 10.59
CA SER A 857 9.08 -10.08 9.87
C SER A 857 8.46 -11.13 10.78
N THR A 858 7.17 -11.00 11.09
CA THR A 858 6.51 -11.85 12.06
C THR A 858 5.71 -12.95 11.37
N PHE A 859 6.12 -14.20 11.57
CA PHE A 859 5.49 -15.39 10.98
C PHE A 859 4.65 -16.10 12.06
N PRO A 860 3.45 -16.62 11.73
CA PRO A 860 2.73 -17.52 12.62
C PRO A 860 3.61 -18.71 12.98
N ASN A 861 3.70 -19.05 14.27
CA ASN A 861 4.60 -20.12 14.71
C ASN A 861 3.93 -21.50 14.56
N PRO A 862 4.48 -22.41 13.73
CA PRO A 862 3.97 -23.77 13.59
C PRO A 862 4.61 -24.74 14.60
N PHE A 863 5.56 -24.30 15.42
CA PHE A 863 6.39 -25.17 16.25
C PHE A 863 6.00 -25.19 17.75
N ILE A 864 4.86 -24.62 18.11
CA ILE A 864 4.44 -24.43 19.51
C ILE A 864 4.22 -25.79 20.20
N ASN A 865 4.73 -25.91 21.44
CA ASN A 865 4.65 -27.10 22.29
C ASN A 865 5.26 -28.38 21.68
N LEU A 866 6.08 -28.27 20.62
CA LEU A 866 6.74 -29.44 20.05
C LEU A 866 7.94 -29.84 20.89
N SER A 867 8.12 -31.14 21.12
CA SER A 867 9.34 -31.68 21.72
C SER A 867 10.62 -31.41 20.90
N LEU A 868 10.46 -30.97 19.64
CA LEU A 868 11.52 -30.66 18.69
C LEU A 868 11.78 -29.15 18.59
N SER A 869 11.25 -28.37 19.53
CA SER A 869 11.45 -26.91 19.61
C SER A 869 11.87 -26.52 21.02
N THR A 870 12.64 -25.44 21.13
CA THR A 870 13.06 -24.84 22.40
C THR A 870 12.82 -23.33 22.39
N GLY A 871 13.11 -22.67 23.51
CA GLY A 871 13.08 -21.21 23.61
C GLY A 871 11.74 -20.58 23.21
N ASN A 872 11.83 -19.50 22.45
CA ASN A 872 10.67 -18.75 21.98
C ASN A 872 9.86 -19.57 20.94
N ALA A 873 10.54 -20.35 20.10
CA ALA A 873 9.88 -21.21 19.10
C ALA A 873 8.97 -22.27 19.74
N HIS A 874 9.25 -22.72 20.97
CA HIS A 874 8.35 -23.63 21.69
C HIS A 874 7.13 -22.94 22.31
N THR A 875 7.25 -21.66 22.69
CA THR A 875 6.31 -21.00 23.62
C THR A 875 5.51 -19.85 23.02
N SER A 876 6.08 -19.09 22.08
CA SER A 876 5.44 -17.94 21.45
C SER A 876 4.51 -18.35 20.32
N SER A 877 3.43 -17.60 20.13
CA SER A 877 2.50 -17.77 19.01
C SER A 877 3.09 -17.32 17.66
N THR A 878 4.21 -16.59 17.68
CA THR A 878 4.85 -16.03 16.48
C THR A 878 6.37 -16.19 16.50
N LEU A 879 6.95 -16.27 15.30
CA LEU A 879 8.39 -16.26 15.06
C LEU A 879 8.78 -14.89 14.50
N LYS A 880 9.82 -14.27 15.07
CA LYS A 880 10.40 -13.03 14.54
C LYS A 880 11.60 -13.39 13.68
N LEU A 881 11.49 -13.10 12.39
CA LEU A 881 12.49 -13.43 11.37
C LEU A 881 13.12 -12.17 10.79
N VAL A 882 14.39 -12.29 10.43
CA VAL A 882 15.24 -11.24 9.84
C VAL A 882 16.08 -11.81 8.69
N ASP A 883 16.87 -10.93 8.07
CA ASP A 883 17.81 -11.30 7.02
C ASP A 883 18.85 -12.29 7.56
N GLY A 884 19.07 -13.40 6.83
CA GLY A 884 20.00 -14.45 7.25
C GLY A 884 21.45 -13.97 7.42
N SER A 885 21.84 -12.90 6.70
CA SER A 885 23.18 -12.31 6.80
C SER A 885 23.48 -11.68 8.16
N GLU A 886 22.47 -11.38 8.96
CA GLU A 886 22.63 -10.76 10.29
C GLU A 886 23.30 -11.70 11.31
N THR A 887 23.28 -13.01 11.06
CA THR A 887 24.03 -14.01 11.85
C THR A 887 25.54 -14.00 11.55
N GLY A 888 25.99 -13.16 10.61
CA GLY A 888 27.38 -13.11 10.15
C GLY A 888 27.75 -14.17 9.11
N GLN A 889 26.77 -14.91 8.59
CA GLN A 889 26.93 -15.89 7.51
C GLN A 889 26.21 -15.39 6.24
N THR A 890 26.87 -14.54 5.46
CA THR A 890 26.24 -13.89 4.29
C THR A 890 26.17 -14.80 3.05
N ILE A 891 26.90 -15.91 3.01
CA ILE A 891 26.79 -16.91 1.93
C ILE A 891 25.85 -18.04 2.39
N PRO A 892 24.73 -18.31 1.70
CA PRO A 892 23.69 -19.21 2.18
C PRO A 892 24.05 -20.70 2.00
N LEU A 893 25.05 -21.20 2.72
CA LEU A 893 25.52 -22.59 2.60
C LEU A 893 24.86 -23.55 3.59
N TRP A 894 24.38 -23.05 4.72
CA TRP A 894 23.79 -23.83 5.83
C TRP A 894 22.83 -24.95 5.41
N GLY A 895 21.84 -24.67 4.58
CA GLY A 895 20.92 -25.68 4.07
C GLY A 895 21.59 -26.70 3.14
N GLN A 896 22.56 -26.31 2.32
CA GLN A 896 23.21 -27.20 1.36
C GLN A 896 24.21 -28.17 2.01
N ILE A 897 24.86 -27.76 3.10
CA ILE A 897 25.88 -28.56 3.80
C ILE A 897 25.26 -29.62 4.72
N GLN A 898 23.93 -29.71 4.76
CA GLN A 898 23.23 -30.69 5.58
C GLN A 898 23.52 -32.11 5.05
N PRO A 899 23.92 -33.06 5.92
CA PRO A 899 24.21 -34.44 5.51
C PRO A 899 23.06 -35.11 4.76
N ALA A 900 21.81 -34.72 5.05
CA ALA A 900 20.62 -35.23 4.38
C ALA A 900 20.55 -34.89 2.88
N ARG A 901 21.12 -33.76 2.44
CA ARG A 901 21.17 -33.35 1.03
C ARG A 901 22.36 -33.94 0.28
N ASN A 902 23.39 -34.39 0.99
CA ASN A 902 24.58 -35.07 0.45
C ASN A 902 25.17 -34.33 -0.77
N VAL A 903 25.37 -33.02 -0.63
CA VAL A 903 25.92 -32.17 -1.68
C VAL A 903 27.42 -32.43 -1.82
N ASP A 904 27.88 -32.60 -3.04
CA ASP A 904 29.26 -32.97 -3.40
C ASP A 904 30.13 -31.77 -3.75
N PHE A 905 29.54 -30.79 -4.43
CA PHE A 905 30.22 -29.63 -4.98
C PHE A 905 29.31 -28.41 -4.88
N ILE A 906 29.86 -27.30 -4.36
CA ILE A 906 29.12 -26.04 -4.20
C ILE A 906 29.92 -24.90 -4.80
N ILE A 907 29.26 -24.09 -5.62
CA ILE A 907 29.78 -22.79 -6.04
C ILE A 907 29.29 -21.74 -5.05
N ALA A 908 30.21 -21.15 -4.29
CA ALA A 908 29.96 -20.06 -3.35
C ALA A 908 30.34 -18.72 -3.99
N TRP A 909 29.34 -17.93 -4.37
CA TRP A 909 29.51 -16.59 -4.92
C TRP A 909 29.44 -15.55 -3.81
N ASP A 910 30.53 -14.82 -3.62
CA ASP A 910 30.65 -13.80 -2.58
C ASP A 910 30.69 -12.39 -3.18
N ASP A 911 29.61 -11.64 -3.00
CA ASP A 911 29.53 -10.20 -3.23
C ASP A 911 29.04 -9.49 -1.96
N SER A 912 29.63 -9.87 -0.82
CA SER A 912 29.26 -9.33 0.49
C SER A 912 29.82 -7.93 0.75
N GLN A 913 30.91 -7.54 0.07
CA GLN A 913 31.56 -6.21 0.19
C GLN A 913 32.14 -5.92 1.58
N ASP A 914 32.92 -6.85 2.11
CA ASP A 914 33.42 -6.89 3.51
C ASP A 914 34.70 -6.08 3.80
N ALA A 915 35.42 -5.61 2.77
CA ALA A 915 36.74 -5.00 2.89
C ALA A 915 36.66 -3.47 2.89
N ASP A 916 37.03 -2.85 4.00
CA ASP A 916 37.24 -1.40 4.07
C ASP A 916 38.60 -1.00 3.44
N PRO A 917 38.71 0.18 2.79
CA PRO A 917 37.66 1.20 2.58
C PRO A 917 36.92 1.08 1.23
N TYR A 918 37.28 0.12 0.37
CA TYR A 918 36.83 0.08 -1.03
C TYR A 918 35.67 -0.89 -1.31
N SER A 919 35.10 -1.53 -0.28
CA SER A 919 33.91 -2.40 -0.38
C SER A 919 34.10 -3.62 -1.30
N TRP A 920 35.30 -4.22 -1.30
CA TRP A 920 35.57 -5.53 -1.93
C TRP A 920 35.37 -6.68 -0.95
N ASN A 921 35.55 -7.93 -1.37
CA ASN A 921 35.38 -9.09 -0.49
C ASN A 921 36.68 -9.48 0.23
N ASN A 922 36.58 -9.98 1.47
CA ASN A 922 37.74 -10.44 2.26
C ASN A 922 37.63 -11.90 2.75
N GLY A 923 36.54 -12.61 2.41
CA GLY A 923 36.31 -14.01 2.79
C GLY A 923 35.81 -14.25 4.23
N THR A 924 35.51 -13.19 4.99
CA THR A 924 35.03 -13.32 6.39
C THR A 924 33.76 -14.16 6.50
N ASN A 925 32.82 -14.01 5.57
CA ASN A 925 31.53 -14.72 5.62
C ASN A 925 31.67 -16.24 5.40
N LEU A 926 32.56 -16.65 4.50
CA LEU A 926 32.87 -18.07 4.29
C LEU A 926 33.55 -18.67 5.53
N TYR A 927 34.49 -17.92 6.13
CA TYR A 927 35.16 -18.32 7.37
C TYR A 927 34.18 -18.47 8.54
N ASN A 928 33.23 -17.54 8.71
CA ASN A 928 32.20 -17.63 9.75
C ASN A 928 31.31 -18.86 9.59
N THR A 929 30.97 -19.21 8.34
CA THR A 929 30.23 -20.44 8.03
C THR A 929 31.01 -21.68 8.47
N TYR A 930 32.33 -21.71 8.22
CA TYR A 930 33.21 -22.77 8.71
C TYR A 930 33.21 -22.87 10.23
N LEU A 931 33.32 -21.74 10.95
CA LEU A 931 33.29 -21.74 12.41
C LEU A 931 31.98 -22.31 12.95
N ALA A 932 30.84 -21.94 12.35
CA ALA A 932 29.54 -22.44 12.72
C ALA A 932 29.39 -23.95 12.43
N ALA A 933 29.83 -24.41 11.25
CA ALA A 933 29.82 -25.82 10.88
C ALA A 933 30.73 -26.68 11.78
N ASN A 934 31.91 -26.16 12.14
CA ASN A 934 32.85 -26.84 13.04
C ASN A 934 32.28 -26.94 14.48
N ALA A 935 31.61 -25.89 14.96
CA ALA A 935 31.00 -25.89 16.29
C ALA A 935 29.83 -26.89 16.43
N THR A 936 29.13 -27.16 15.33
CA THR A 936 27.97 -28.07 15.26
C THR A 936 28.34 -29.48 14.80
N GLY A 937 29.54 -29.67 14.26
CA GLY A 937 30.02 -30.95 13.75
C GLY A 937 29.47 -31.30 12.35
N LEU A 938 29.02 -30.30 11.59
CA LEU A 938 28.58 -30.46 10.20
C LEU A 938 29.79 -30.64 9.27
N PRO A 939 29.68 -31.50 8.23
CA PRO A 939 30.76 -31.72 7.27
C PRO A 939 30.95 -30.50 6.37
N PHE A 940 32.07 -29.82 6.52
CA PHE A 940 32.40 -28.61 5.76
C PHE A 940 33.93 -28.50 5.57
N PRO A 941 34.42 -27.86 4.49
CA PRO A 941 35.84 -27.57 4.35
C PRO A 941 36.38 -26.69 5.47
N VAL A 942 37.65 -26.89 5.83
CA VAL A 942 38.39 -25.90 6.62
C VAL A 942 38.63 -24.66 5.74
N ILE A 943 38.32 -23.49 6.29
CA ILE A 943 38.50 -22.21 5.60
C ILE A 943 39.55 -21.40 6.36
N PRO A 944 40.53 -20.78 5.69
CA PRO A 944 41.51 -19.95 6.37
C PRO A 944 40.90 -18.61 6.84
N PRO A 945 41.50 -17.95 7.84
CA PRO A 945 41.07 -16.62 8.25
C PRO A 945 41.12 -15.59 7.12
N SER A 946 40.31 -14.53 7.21
CA SER A 946 40.20 -13.49 6.17
C SER A 946 41.53 -12.81 5.80
N LYS A 947 42.47 -12.68 6.75
CA LYS A 947 43.83 -12.18 6.46
C LYS A 947 44.53 -13.04 5.41
N THR A 948 44.49 -14.36 5.58
CA THR A 948 45.09 -15.31 4.65
C THR A 948 44.37 -15.33 3.31
N MET A 949 43.02 -15.27 3.32
CA MET A 949 42.22 -15.17 2.10
C MET A 949 42.65 -13.99 1.21
N VAL A 950 42.91 -12.84 1.82
CA VAL A 950 43.35 -11.63 1.11
C VAL A 950 44.84 -11.71 0.75
N ASN A 951 45.71 -12.10 1.68
CA ASN A 951 47.17 -12.16 1.46
C ASN A 951 47.57 -13.14 0.35
N LEU A 952 46.81 -14.21 0.18
CA LEU A 952 47.02 -15.22 -0.88
C LEU A 952 46.18 -14.96 -2.14
N ASN A 953 45.52 -13.80 -2.25
CA ASN A 953 44.69 -13.37 -3.39
C ASN A 953 43.49 -14.29 -3.72
N TYR A 954 42.98 -15.06 -2.76
CA TYR A 954 41.79 -15.92 -2.96
C TYR A 954 40.50 -15.12 -3.15
N THR A 955 40.51 -13.82 -2.90
CA THR A 955 39.39 -12.92 -3.17
C THR A 955 39.44 -12.28 -4.55
N LEU A 956 40.57 -12.39 -5.26
CA LEU A 956 40.73 -11.93 -6.64
C LEU A 956 40.66 -13.09 -7.63
N HIS A 957 40.95 -14.31 -7.18
CA HIS A 957 40.95 -15.50 -8.00
C HIS A 957 40.10 -16.62 -7.38
N PRO A 958 39.28 -17.32 -8.20
CA PRO A 958 38.60 -18.55 -7.81
C PRO A 958 39.51 -19.56 -7.09
N GLN A 959 39.02 -20.13 -5.99
CA GLN A 959 39.77 -21.06 -5.13
C GLN A 959 38.90 -22.22 -4.65
N PHE A 960 39.45 -23.45 -4.64
CA PHE A 960 38.78 -24.63 -4.10
C PHE A 960 39.18 -24.89 -2.63
N PHE A 961 38.17 -25.26 -1.83
CA PHE A 961 38.32 -25.72 -0.46
C PHE A 961 37.71 -27.13 -0.30
N GLY A 962 38.32 -27.95 0.55
CA GLY A 962 37.84 -29.32 0.86
C GLY A 962 38.33 -30.40 -0.09
N CYS A 963 39.34 -30.12 -0.93
CA CYS A 963 39.91 -31.12 -1.83
C CYS A 963 40.64 -32.24 -1.08
N ASP A 964 41.40 -31.89 -0.03
CA ASP A 964 41.95 -32.85 0.93
C ASP A 964 40.92 -33.13 2.02
N ALA A 965 40.62 -34.42 2.23
CA ALA A 965 39.72 -34.88 3.29
C ALA A 965 40.23 -34.51 4.69
N ASN A 966 41.55 -34.38 4.89
CA ASN A 966 42.13 -33.95 6.15
C ASN A 966 41.85 -32.48 6.48
N LEU A 967 41.59 -31.65 5.46
CA LEU A 967 41.23 -30.23 5.59
C LEU A 967 39.72 -30.04 5.58
N THR A 968 39.01 -30.89 6.32
CA THR A 968 37.56 -30.81 6.54
C THR A 968 37.26 -30.90 8.04
N THR A 969 36.12 -30.36 8.47
CA THR A 969 35.67 -30.40 9.88
C THR A 969 35.50 -31.84 10.42
N THR A 970 35.26 -32.81 9.53
CA THR A 970 35.01 -34.21 9.90
C THR A 970 36.20 -35.13 9.62
N GLY A 971 37.23 -34.65 8.91
CA GLY A 971 38.40 -35.45 8.53
C GLY A 971 38.11 -36.51 7.47
N ASP A 972 37.04 -36.35 6.69
CA ASP A 972 36.63 -37.29 5.64
C ASP A 972 36.07 -36.55 4.40
N ASP A 973 35.67 -37.31 3.39
CA ASP A 973 35.17 -36.78 2.11
C ASP A 973 33.65 -36.60 2.04
N ARG A 974 32.94 -36.63 3.19
CA ARG A 974 31.52 -36.25 3.26
C ARG A 974 31.32 -34.74 3.10
N ALA A 975 32.34 -33.93 3.34
CA ALA A 975 32.27 -32.50 3.11
C ALA A 975 32.26 -32.19 1.60
N PRO A 976 31.41 -31.27 1.13
CA PRO A 976 31.43 -30.82 -0.26
C PRO A 976 32.75 -30.13 -0.58
N ILE A 977 33.17 -30.18 -1.83
CA ILE A 977 34.18 -29.26 -2.35
C ILE A 977 33.49 -27.91 -2.57
N VAL A 978 34.04 -26.84 -2.00
CA VAL A 978 33.51 -25.48 -2.15
C VAL A 978 34.42 -24.70 -3.09
N LEU A 979 33.89 -24.31 -4.24
CA LEU A 979 34.50 -23.32 -5.13
C LEU A 979 34.09 -21.94 -4.65
N TYR A 980 35.02 -21.22 -4.03
CA TYR A 980 34.83 -19.83 -3.64
C TYR A 980 35.18 -18.91 -4.81
N MET A 981 34.23 -18.06 -5.19
CA MET A 981 34.43 -16.98 -6.16
C MET A 981 33.90 -15.69 -5.55
N ALA A 982 34.73 -14.66 -5.55
CA ALA A 982 34.37 -13.34 -5.05
C ALA A 982 34.23 -12.35 -6.20
N ASN A 983 33.30 -11.40 -6.05
CA ASN A 983 33.22 -10.25 -6.94
C ASN A 983 34.54 -9.45 -6.86
N ALA A 984 35.18 -9.28 -8.01
CA ALA A 984 36.50 -8.66 -8.18
C ALA A 984 36.55 -7.91 -9.53
N PRO A 985 37.40 -6.88 -9.66
CA PRO A 985 37.43 -6.05 -10.87
C PRO A 985 38.26 -6.71 -11.99
N TYR A 986 37.64 -7.56 -12.79
CA TYR A 986 38.28 -8.17 -13.97
C TYR A 986 38.33 -7.20 -15.14
N SER A 987 37.16 -6.84 -15.65
CA SER A 987 36.95 -5.93 -16.78
C SER A 987 36.24 -4.63 -16.37
N ALA A 988 35.49 -4.64 -15.26
CA ALA A 988 34.75 -3.50 -14.74
C ALA A 988 34.84 -3.41 -13.21
N TYR A 989 34.69 -2.19 -12.67
CA TYR A 989 34.56 -2.01 -11.23
C TYR A 989 33.10 -2.19 -10.83
N THR A 990 32.77 -3.32 -10.21
CA THR A 990 31.40 -3.73 -9.87
C THR A 990 31.06 -3.63 -8.38
N ASN A 991 31.90 -2.96 -7.58
CA ASN A 991 31.73 -2.75 -6.14
C ASN A 991 30.76 -1.59 -5.82
N PHE A 992 29.56 -1.64 -6.38
CA PHE A 992 28.54 -0.59 -6.21
C PHE A 992 27.83 -0.68 -4.86
N SER A 993 27.28 0.47 -4.43
CA SER A 993 26.47 0.54 -3.22
C SER A 993 25.24 -0.38 -3.34
N PHE A 994 24.97 -1.12 -2.28
CA PHE A 994 23.77 -1.95 -2.17
C PHE A 994 22.43 -1.17 -2.30
N TRP A 995 22.46 0.17 -2.20
CA TRP A 995 21.32 1.08 -2.39
C TRP A 995 21.19 1.65 -3.82
N GLN A 996 21.98 1.17 -4.78
CA GLN A 996 21.78 1.57 -6.18
C GLN A 996 20.49 0.93 -6.71
N THR A 997 19.39 1.70 -6.68
CA THR A 997 18.02 1.28 -7.03
C THR A 997 17.70 1.38 -8.51
N ALA A 998 18.63 1.89 -9.32
CA ALA A 998 18.56 1.87 -10.77
C ALA A 998 19.95 1.70 -11.39
N THR A 999 20.00 0.87 -12.44
CA THR A 999 21.23 0.54 -13.17
C THR A 999 20.93 0.56 -14.66
N SER A 1000 21.74 1.29 -15.43
CA SER A 1000 21.54 1.37 -16.89
C SER A 1000 21.84 0.03 -17.56
N ARG A 1001 21.32 -0.18 -18.79
CA ARG A 1001 21.61 -1.37 -19.59
C ARG A 1001 23.11 -1.58 -19.82
N GLU A 1002 23.84 -0.51 -20.11
CA GLU A 1002 25.30 -0.55 -20.33
C GLU A 1002 26.03 -0.97 -19.04
N GLN A 1003 25.61 -0.41 -17.90
CA GLN A 1003 26.16 -0.80 -16.60
C GLN A 1003 25.85 -2.26 -16.24
N MET A 1004 24.64 -2.76 -16.58
CA MET A 1004 24.28 -4.16 -16.42
C MET A 1004 25.12 -5.09 -17.31
N GLU A 1005 25.37 -4.69 -18.55
CA GLU A 1005 26.25 -5.42 -19.46
C GLU A 1005 27.67 -5.52 -18.90
N ASP A 1006 28.23 -4.42 -18.39
CA ASP A 1006 29.54 -4.40 -17.73
C ASP A 1006 29.58 -5.33 -16.50
N ILE A 1007 28.53 -5.35 -15.67
CA ILE A 1007 28.41 -6.27 -14.53
C ILE A 1007 28.40 -7.74 -15.00
N PHE A 1008 27.63 -8.02 -16.06
CA PHE A 1008 27.51 -9.37 -16.60
C PHE A 1008 28.80 -9.85 -17.26
N ILE A 1009 29.49 -8.98 -17.99
CA ILE A 1009 30.79 -9.28 -18.60
C ILE A 1009 31.83 -9.51 -17.49
N ASN A 1010 31.89 -8.65 -16.48
CA ASN A 1010 32.84 -8.83 -15.37
C ASN A 1010 32.59 -10.13 -14.59
N SER A 1011 31.33 -10.45 -14.30
CA SER A 1011 30.97 -11.72 -13.64
C SER A 1011 31.32 -12.92 -14.52
N PHE A 1012 31.09 -12.82 -15.83
CA PHE A 1012 31.45 -13.82 -16.81
C PHE A 1012 32.98 -14.02 -16.88
N ASP A 1013 33.76 -12.95 -16.86
CA ASP A 1013 35.22 -12.98 -16.83
C ASP A 1013 35.75 -13.63 -15.55
N ILE A 1014 35.14 -13.38 -14.37
CA ILE A 1014 35.53 -14.05 -13.12
C ILE A 1014 35.34 -15.58 -13.25
N VAL A 1015 34.16 -16.01 -13.70
CA VAL A 1015 33.81 -17.43 -13.79
C VAL A 1015 34.62 -18.16 -14.85
N THR A 1016 34.94 -17.51 -15.96
CA THR A 1016 35.69 -18.10 -17.07
C THR A 1016 37.19 -17.87 -17.01
N GLN A 1017 37.71 -17.21 -15.95
CA GLN A 1017 39.11 -16.76 -15.87
C GLN A 1017 39.52 -15.93 -17.11
N ALA A 1018 38.68 -14.94 -17.41
CA ALA A 1018 38.74 -14.05 -18.55
C ALA A 1018 38.82 -14.81 -19.88
N ASN A 1019 37.80 -15.60 -20.18
CA ASN A 1019 37.70 -16.42 -21.38
C ASN A 1019 38.90 -17.38 -21.56
N GLY A 1020 39.37 -17.98 -20.44
CA GLY A 1020 40.52 -18.88 -20.41
C GLY A 1020 41.86 -18.22 -20.72
N SER A 1021 41.93 -16.88 -20.79
CA SER A 1021 43.20 -16.18 -21.08
C SER A 1021 44.21 -16.26 -19.94
N TRP A 1022 43.72 -16.41 -18.71
CA TRP A 1022 44.54 -16.58 -17.50
C TRP A 1022 45.00 -18.03 -17.33
N ASP A 1023 44.06 -18.96 -17.45
CA ASP A 1023 44.35 -20.40 -17.45
C ASP A 1023 43.40 -21.10 -18.43
N GLY A 1024 43.97 -21.67 -19.49
CA GLY A 1024 43.23 -22.38 -20.52
C GLY A 1024 42.65 -23.72 -20.05
N GLU A 1025 43.13 -24.27 -18.92
CA GLU A 1025 42.62 -25.51 -18.31
C GLU A 1025 41.61 -25.24 -17.17
N TRP A 1026 41.23 -23.98 -16.92
CA TRP A 1026 40.36 -23.62 -15.79
C TRP A 1026 38.97 -24.28 -15.84
N ALA A 1027 38.33 -24.29 -17.01
CA ALA A 1027 37.00 -24.88 -17.17
C ALA A 1027 37.02 -26.39 -16.84
N GLU A 1028 38.09 -27.07 -17.24
CA GLU A 1028 38.39 -28.45 -16.93
C GLU A 1028 38.56 -28.67 -15.43
N CYS A 1029 39.23 -27.74 -14.73
CA CYS A 1029 39.39 -27.80 -13.28
C CYS A 1029 38.05 -27.72 -12.53
N ILE A 1030 37.10 -26.89 -12.98
CA ILE A 1030 35.75 -26.87 -12.42
C ILE A 1030 35.05 -28.21 -12.66
N GLY A 1031 35.16 -28.77 -13.88
CA GLY A 1031 34.62 -30.10 -14.20
C GLY A 1031 35.18 -31.21 -13.31
N CYS A 1032 36.49 -31.20 -13.07
CA CYS A 1032 37.15 -32.12 -12.15
C CYS A 1032 36.57 -32.02 -10.72
N ALA A 1033 36.37 -30.79 -10.21
CA ALA A 1033 35.76 -30.59 -8.89
C ALA A 1033 34.31 -31.09 -8.83
N ALA A 1034 33.54 -30.89 -9.91
CA ALA A 1034 32.14 -31.31 -10.02
C ALA A 1034 31.96 -32.84 -9.93
N VAL A 1035 32.92 -33.62 -10.45
CA VAL A 1035 32.83 -35.10 -10.45
C VAL A 1035 33.61 -35.77 -9.31
N GLU A 1036 34.57 -35.09 -8.67
CA GLU A 1036 35.54 -35.67 -7.74
C GLU A 1036 34.93 -36.58 -6.65
N ARG A 1037 33.89 -36.12 -5.94
CA ARG A 1037 33.25 -36.94 -4.88
C ARG A 1037 32.52 -38.15 -5.45
N SER A 1038 31.91 -38.01 -6.61
CA SER A 1038 31.21 -39.10 -7.28
C SER A 1038 32.15 -40.12 -7.90
N LEU A 1039 33.35 -39.73 -8.36
CA LEU A 1039 34.36 -40.64 -8.91
C LEU A 1039 34.74 -41.73 -7.91
N LYS A 1040 34.93 -41.34 -6.65
CA LYS A 1040 35.17 -42.29 -5.57
C LYS A 1040 34.01 -43.27 -5.37
N ARG A 1041 32.76 -42.82 -5.51
CA ARG A 1041 31.56 -43.67 -5.39
C ARG A 1041 31.39 -44.67 -6.53
N VAL A 1042 31.98 -44.40 -7.70
CA VAL A 1042 31.97 -45.31 -8.87
C VAL A 1042 33.29 -46.05 -9.06
N GLU A 1043 34.19 -45.98 -8.06
CA GLU A 1043 35.48 -46.65 -8.06
C GLU A 1043 36.31 -46.34 -9.32
N MET A 1044 36.32 -45.06 -9.72
CA MET A 1044 37.18 -44.54 -10.79
C MET A 1044 38.32 -43.71 -10.19
N GLU A 1045 39.52 -43.90 -10.73
CA GLU A 1045 40.69 -43.13 -10.31
C GLU A 1045 40.63 -41.70 -10.86
N ARG A 1046 41.19 -40.76 -10.11
CA ARG A 1046 41.33 -39.38 -10.53
C ARG A 1046 42.29 -39.29 -11.72
N THR A 1047 41.96 -38.49 -12.72
CA THR A 1047 42.83 -38.30 -13.88
C THR A 1047 44.01 -37.39 -13.53
N ARG A 1048 45.10 -37.51 -14.30
CA ARG A 1048 46.29 -36.67 -14.12
C ARG A 1048 46.00 -35.19 -14.36
N GLN A 1049 45.09 -34.87 -15.29
CA GLN A 1049 44.66 -33.49 -15.52
C GLN A 1049 43.95 -32.92 -14.29
N CYS A 1050 43.03 -33.68 -13.68
CA CYS A 1050 42.35 -33.28 -12.46
C CYS A 1050 43.30 -33.16 -11.26
N GLU A 1051 44.32 -34.02 -11.16
CA GLU A 1051 45.39 -33.86 -10.16
C GLU A 1051 46.12 -32.52 -10.29
N ARG A 1052 46.54 -32.15 -11.50
CA ARG A 1052 47.18 -30.84 -11.75
C ARG A 1052 46.28 -29.66 -11.39
N CYS A 1053 44.99 -29.77 -11.70
CA CYS A 1053 44.01 -28.76 -11.35
C CYS A 1053 43.93 -28.54 -9.83
N PHE A 1054 43.86 -29.62 -9.06
CA PHE A 1054 43.83 -29.53 -7.60
C PHE A 1054 45.16 -29.09 -7.00
N GLU A 1055 46.31 -29.46 -7.57
CA GLU A 1055 47.60 -28.92 -7.15
C GLU A 1055 47.71 -27.39 -7.33
N ARG A 1056 46.98 -26.82 -8.30
CA ARG A 1056 47.01 -25.38 -8.60
C ARG A 1056 45.98 -24.58 -7.82
N TYR A 1057 44.76 -25.10 -7.70
CA TYR A 1057 43.59 -24.34 -7.22
C TYR A 1057 43.01 -24.83 -5.90
N CYS A 1058 43.49 -25.94 -5.33
CA CYS A 1058 43.09 -26.33 -3.98
C CYS A 1058 43.97 -25.69 -2.94
N TRP A 1059 43.35 -25.25 -1.85
CA TRP A 1059 44.10 -24.74 -0.72
C TRP A 1059 44.78 -25.90 0.01
N ASP A 1060 46.07 -25.77 0.27
CA ASP A 1060 46.95 -26.80 0.85
C ASP A 1060 47.11 -26.68 2.37
N GLY A 1061 46.45 -25.70 2.99
CA GLY A 1061 46.57 -25.41 4.42
C GLY A 1061 47.56 -24.31 4.76
N GLU A 1062 48.22 -23.67 3.78
CA GLU A 1062 49.11 -22.54 4.03
C GLU A 1062 48.38 -21.36 4.67
N LEU A 1063 48.99 -20.78 5.71
CA LEU A 1063 48.47 -19.61 6.43
C LEU A 1063 49.42 -18.42 6.29
N ASP A 1064 48.86 -17.28 5.92
CA ASP A 1064 49.54 -15.99 5.89
C ASP A 1064 48.76 -14.97 6.74
N GLU A 1065 49.27 -14.69 7.94
CA GLU A 1065 48.61 -13.80 8.92
C GLU A 1065 49.24 -12.41 8.99
N ARG A 1066 50.04 -12.00 8.00
CA ARG A 1066 50.58 -10.64 7.92
C ARG A 1066 49.46 -9.59 7.99
N ASP A 1067 49.73 -8.47 8.67
CA ASP A 1067 48.73 -7.42 8.83
C ASP A 1067 48.51 -6.66 7.53
N LEU A 1068 47.23 -6.54 7.12
CA LEU A 1068 46.80 -5.96 5.85
C LEU A 1068 47.23 -4.49 5.65
N PHE A 1069 47.45 -3.75 6.74
CA PHE A 1069 47.89 -2.36 6.69
C PHE A 1069 49.40 -2.18 6.52
N GLU A 1070 50.20 -3.23 6.71
CA GLU A 1070 51.65 -3.21 6.45
C GLU A 1070 51.98 -3.54 4.99
N MET A 1071 50.97 -3.87 4.16
CA MET A 1071 51.08 -4.19 2.75
C MET A 1071 50.75 -3.02 1.82
N ASP A 1072 51.12 -3.18 0.54
CA ASP A 1072 50.83 -2.27 -0.57
C ASP A 1072 49.32 -1.95 -0.64
N PRO A 1073 48.90 -0.66 -0.61
CA PRO A 1073 47.49 -0.25 -0.68
C PRO A 1073 46.69 -0.86 -1.83
N GLY A 1074 47.35 -1.33 -2.90
CA GLY A 1074 46.72 -1.97 -4.05
C GLY A 1074 46.01 -3.30 -3.78
N VAL A 1075 46.28 -3.98 -2.65
CA VAL A 1075 45.56 -5.21 -2.28
C VAL A 1075 44.10 -4.91 -1.88
N LEU A 1076 43.86 -3.73 -1.29
CA LEU A 1076 42.53 -3.27 -0.92
C LEU A 1076 41.87 -2.42 -2.02
N ASP A 1077 42.64 -1.81 -2.93
CA ASP A 1077 42.16 -1.09 -4.13
C ASP A 1077 42.71 -1.75 -5.42
N PRO A 1078 42.25 -2.95 -5.79
CA PRO A 1078 42.73 -3.63 -6.98
C PRO A 1078 42.48 -2.82 -8.26
N THR A 1079 43.46 -2.82 -9.17
CA THR A 1079 43.28 -2.35 -10.54
C THR A 1079 42.49 -3.38 -11.37
N LEU A 1080 41.99 -2.98 -12.54
CA LEU A 1080 41.37 -3.94 -13.45
C LEU A 1080 42.36 -5.04 -13.82
N ILE A 1081 42.00 -6.30 -13.56
CA ILE A 1081 42.87 -7.45 -13.79
C ILE A 1081 43.22 -7.59 -15.29
N LEU A 1082 42.27 -7.29 -16.18
CA LEU A 1082 42.50 -7.32 -17.64
C LEU A 1082 43.11 -6.04 -18.20
N ASN A 1083 43.12 -4.95 -17.41
CA ASN A 1083 43.76 -3.71 -17.80
C ASN A 1083 44.41 -3.00 -16.59
N PRO A 1084 45.56 -3.52 -16.11
CA PRO A 1084 46.16 -3.05 -14.85
C PRO A 1084 46.60 -1.58 -14.86
N GLY A 1085 46.73 -0.98 -16.05
CA GLY A 1085 47.11 0.43 -16.23
C GLY A 1085 45.96 1.41 -16.01
N VAL A 1086 44.72 0.92 -15.84
CA VAL A 1086 43.53 1.74 -15.63
C VAL A 1086 43.04 1.54 -14.20
N GLY A 1087 43.33 2.52 -13.34
CA GLY A 1087 42.73 2.59 -12.01
C GLY A 1087 41.30 3.14 -12.06
N PHE A 1088 40.58 3.03 -10.94
CA PHE A 1088 39.17 3.42 -10.83
C PHE A 1088 38.87 4.84 -11.33
N GLU A 1089 39.68 5.85 -10.98
CA GLU A 1089 39.43 7.23 -11.39
C GLU A 1089 39.44 7.40 -12.92
N VAL A 1090 40.36 6.70 -13.60
CA VAL A 1090 40.47 6.75 -15.06
C VAL A 1090 39.33 5.97 -15.71
N TRP A 1091 38.98 4.81 -15.14
CA TRP A 1091 37.86 3.99 -15.63
C TRP A 1091 36.51 4.70 -15.47
N ASN A 1092 36.26 5.32 -14.31
CA ASN A 1092 35.01 6.04 -14.02
C ASN A 1092 34.87 7.31 -14.89
N ALA A 1093 35.98 7.92 -15.31
CA ALA A 1093 35.94 9.05 -16.23
C ALA A 1093 35.44 8.66 -17.63
N THR A 1094 35.63 7.40 -18.04
CA THR A 1094 35.16 6.88 -19.34
C THR A 1094 33.83 6.13 -19.24
N ASN A 1095 33.53 5.56 -18.07
CA ASN A 1095 32.31 4.81 -17.77
C ASN A 1095 31.70 5.45 -16.51
N PRO A 1096 30.91 6.53 -16.62
CA PRO A 1096 30.40 7.23 -15.45
C PRO A 1096 29.36 6.36 -14.73
N TYR A 1097 29.73 5.88 -13.54
CA TYR A 1097 28.84 5.18 -12.60
C TYR A 1097 28.30 6.09 -11.50
#